data_AF-A0A3D8HU22-F1
#
_entry.id   AF-A0A3D8HU22-F1
#
_cell.length_a   1.000
_cell.length_b   1.000
_cell.length_c   1.000
_cell.angle_alpha   90.00
_cell.angle_beta   90.00
_cell.angle_gamma   90.00
#
_symmetry.space_group_name_H-M   'P 1'
#
loop_
_entity.id
_entity.type
_entity.pdbx_description
1 polymer ?
#
loop_
_entity_poly.entity_id
_entity_poly.type
_entity_poly.pdbx_seq_one_letter_code
_entity_poly.pdbx_strand_id
1 'polypeptide(L)'
;MLQNPALKAEFFTHIDSALVFQKERFLDFLKLRILDSSYTKFANKIGLSLHSDLLKNALLKGQAKVALNFPYKDCVLKGAQSKDSDKSDEIFFNEILASDEIDILFKPKALQNFKLISKGQEANDFESIKSALQNRRSIFDEKSGLCSHEQGNKTKASIDEASGKLHDLSQKDKPSTPNLLIKGNNLLALHTLKSRRDIYGQVKLIYIDPPYNTGNDSFNYNDRFNHSAWLVFMKNRLEIAREFLREDGVIFIQCDDNEQAYLKVLCDEIFGRENFVGCIVWRKKTGGGQDSVNFAREHEYILCYKRTNWQIIDSKENQDENEFNKIINGKKAKILKLEKWGIGALREDAPSLYYPIKDPNGNDFYPIAPNGTEGRWRKKPENLDNEHIYWQESKGRLTPYEVLYFDELQDKLKIIKTRTIWLESGNTTQATKEMKALFADSNADLFSTPKPEALLKRIIEISTKEGDLVMDFFAGSGTTCAVAHKMNRRWIGIEQMDYVEGITKERLIKVINGEQGGISKAVGWNPLSPSLAEGDKGGWLSSQSKDEASKKDADSTHPLAPSAREGELPKNAFIYCELMPLNALYKDKITKSSSEGELAQIYNELQTKAFIDYRVDIKEMLKDRDFEALPLADKKQILYAILDSNMDYVAYSDIQDSNFCVDKEVQELNRAFYKGGENG
;
A
#
# COMPACT_ATOMS: atom_id res chain seq x y z
N MET A 1 38.74 35.65 -6.97
CA MET A 1 39.20 35.07 -8.25
C MET A 1 40.41 35.78 -8.86
N LEU A 2 40.36 37.08 -9.19
CA LEU A 2 41.38 37.80 -9.98
C LEU A 2 42.86 37.68 -9.50
N GLN A 3 43.12 37.34 -8.24
CA GLN A 3 44.46 37.13 -7.68
C GLN A 3 45.00 35.69 -7.88
N ASN A 4 44.16 34.72 -8.25
CA ASN A 4 44.56 33.34 -8.54
C ASN A 4 44.74 33.18 -10.06
N PRO A 5 45.95 32.87 -10.58
CA PRO A 5 46.21 32.82 -12.02
C PRO A 5 45.34 31.80 -12.77
N ALA A 6 45.12 30.61 -12.18
CA ALA A 6 44.33 29.56 -12.82
C ALA A 6 42.83 29.93 -12.91
N LEU A 7 42.23 30.42 -11.82
CA LEU A 7 40.84 30.88 -11.83
C LEU A 7 40.64 32.12 -12.70
N LYS A 8 41.67 32.97 -12.83
CA LYS A 8 41.65 34.12 -13.75
C LYS A 8 41.67 33.68 -15.21
N ALA A 9 42.52 32.71 -15.57
CA ALA A 9 42.60 32.18 -16.93
C ALA A 9 41.35 31.38 -17.34
N GLU A 10 40.72 30.68 -16.40
CA GLU A 10 39.55 29.82 -16.68
C GLU A 10 38.24 30.62 -16.81
N PHE A 11 38.04 31.67 -15.98
CA PHE A 11 36.75 32.38 -15.90
C PHE A 11 36.76 33.82 -16.41
N PHE A 12 37.87 34.31 -16.97
CA PHE A 12 37.93 35.66 -17.54
C PHE A 12 38.55 35.63 -18.94
N THR A 13 38.22 36.62 -19.76
CA THR A 13 38.74 36.77 -21.12
C THR A 13 38.91 38.25 -21.44
N HIS A 14 39.97 38.59 -22.16
CA HIS A 14 40.14 39.95 -22.66
C HIS A 14 39.24 40.18 -23.88
N ILE A 15 38.45 41.26 -23.82
CA ILE A 15 37.77 41.84 -24.97
C ILE A 15 38.25 43.29 -25.03
N ASP A 16 39.03 43.60 -26.06
CA ASP A 16 39.82 44.83 -26.17
C ASP A 16 40.62 45.12 -24.88
N SER A 17 40.49 46.30 -24.30
CA SER A 17 41.15 46.69 -23.05
C SER A 17 40.47 46.15 -21.79
N ALA A 18 39.29 45.56 -21.89
CA ALA A 18 38.51 45.07 -20.75
C ALA A 18 38.78 43.58 -20.44
N LEU A 19 38.89 43.25 -19.15
CA LEU A 19 38.90 41.86 -18.69
C LEU A 19 37.48 41.46 -18.30
N VAL A 20 36.80 40.74 -19.19
CA VAL A 20 35.39 40.35 -19.05
C VAL A 20 35.28 39.01 -18.31
N PHE A 21 34.34 38.93 -17.36
CA PHE A 21 34.06 37.73 -16.58
C PHE A 21 33.07 36.81 -17.32
N GLN A 22 33.46 35.54 -17.55
CA GLN A 22 32.61 34.53 -18.17
C GLN A 22 31.61 33.95 -17.15
N LYS A 23 30.58 34.74 -16.81
CA LYS A 23 29.56 34.40 -15.80
C LYS A 23 28.99 32.99 -15.98
N GLU A 24 28.56 32.62 -17.18
CA GLU A 24 27.96 31.30 -17.45
C GLU A 24 28.95 30.16 -17.19
N ARG A 25 30.20 30.27 -17.66
CA ARG A 25 31.25 29.26 -17.43
C ARG A 25 31.59 29.09 -15.96
N PHE A 26 31.54 30.17 -15.18
CA PHE A 26 31.72 30.09 -13.73
C PHE A 26 30.52 29.44 -13.03
N LEU A 27 29.29 29.75 -13.45
CA LEU A 27 28.07 29.07 -12.96
C LEU A 27 28.10 27.58 -13.29
N ASP A 28 28.53 27.19 -14.50
CA ASP A 28 28.67 25.79 -14.89
C ASP A 28 29.79 25.07 -14.14
N PHE A 29 30.91 25.73 -13.86
CA PHE A 29 31.95 25.19 -12.97
C PHE A 29 31.43 24.95 -11.54
N LEU A 30 30.64 25.88 -10.98
CA LEU A 30 30.00 25.68 -9.68
C LEU A 30 29.04 24.49 -9.70
N LYS A 31 28.18 24.37 -10.74
CA LYS A 31 27.30 23.19 -10.92
C LYS A 31 28.11 21.90 -10.97
N LEU A 32 29.15 21.84 -11.81
CA LEU A 32 30.01 20.65 -11.95
C LEU A 32 30.67 20.25 -10.63
N ARG A 33 31.13 21.22 -9.84
CA ARG A 33 31.80 20.95 -8.55
C ARG A 33 30.84 20.49 -7.45
N ILE A 34 29.55 20.82 -7.55
CA ILE A 34 28.49 20.26 -6.71
C ILE A 34 28.17 18.82 -7.15
N LEU A 35 28.18 18.55 -8.46
CA LEU A 35 27.89 17.24 -9.07
C LEU A 35 29.03 16.21 -8.96
N ASP A 36 30.25 16.60 -8.58
CA ASP A 36 31.34 15.65 -8.32
C ASP A 36 31.17 14.87 -7.00
N SER A 37 30.30 15.34 -6.10
CA SER A 37 29.94 14.65 -4.84
C SER A 37 28.55 14.01 -4.86
N SER A 38 27.78 14.11 -5.96
CA SER A 38 26.44 13.53 -6.09
C SER A 38 26.44 12.34 -7.05
N TYR A 39 25.55 11.37 -6.81
CA TYR A 39 25.38 10.23 -7.72
C TYR A 39 24.73 10.65 -9.06
N THR A 40 24.06 11.80 -9.11
CA THR A 40 23.28 12.28 -10.27
C THR A 40 24.14 13.05 -11.28
N LYS A 41 25.24 12.44 -11.76
CA LYS A 41 26.22 13.01 -12.71
C LYS A 41 25.67 13.31 -14.13
N PHE A 42 24.35 13.38 -14.30
CA PHE A 42 23.64 13.53 -15.57
C PHE A 42 22.71 14.75 -15.51
N ALA A 43 23.02 15.79 -16.29
CA ALA A 43 22.19 17.00 -16.35
C ALA A 43 20.78 16.70 -16.89
N ASN A 44 19.78 16.80 -16.00
CA ASN A 44 18.34 16.90 -16.26
C ASN A 44 17.76 15.90 -17.28
N LYS A 45 18.20 14.64 -17.24
CA LYS A 45 17.71 13.57 -18.12
C LYS A 45 17.35 12.29 -17.37
N ILE A 46 16.04 12.03 -17.27
CA ILE A 46 15.52 10.68 -16.98
C ILE A 46 15.75 9.81 -18.22
N GLY A 47 16.22 8.58 -18.02
CA GLY A 47 16.41 7.64 -19.11
C GLY A 47 17.08 6.34 -18.68
N LEU A 48 17.14 5.40 -19.62
CA LEU A 48 17.72 4.08 -19.43
C LEU A 48 19.22 4.11 -19.75
N SER A 49 20.06 3.96 -18.74
CA SER A 49 21.52 4.04 -18.84
C SER A 49 22.21 2.67 -18.72
N LEU A 50 23.43 2.61 -19.27
CA LEU A 50 24.41 1.54 -19.04
C LEU A 50 25.51 2.04 -18.09
N HIS A 51 26.07 1.14 -17.28
CA HIS A 51 27.13 1.47 -16.33
C HIS A 51 28.39 0.65 -16.64
N SER A 52 29.40 1.31 -17.23
CA SER A 52 30.78 0.80 -17.35
C SER A 52 31.76 1.95 -17.55
N ASP A 53 33.00 1.79 -17.08
CA ASP A 53 34.01 2.87 -17.03
C ASP A 53 34.43 3.42 -18.40
N LEU A 54 34.18 2.65 -19.47
CA LEU A 54 34.56 2.94 -20.85
C LEU A 54 33.46 3.66 -21.66
N LEU A 55 32.21 3.71 -21.19
CA LEU A 55 31.07 4.32 -21.91
C LEU A 55 30.35 5.38 -21.07
N LYS A 56 31.09 6.43 -20.70
CA LYS A 56 30.52 7.60 -20.03
C LYS A 56 29.41 8.23 -20.89
N ASN A 57 28.20 8.29 -20.31
CA ASN A 57 27.07 9.13 -20.72
C ASN A 57 26.25 8.67 -21.96
N ALA A 58 26.28 7.39 -22.34
CA ALA A 58 25.42 6.86 -23.40
C ALA A 58 24.06 6.36 -22.85
N LEU A 59 22.95 6.89 -23.37
CA LEU A 59 21.63 6.23 -23.29
C LEU A 59 21.63 4.97 -24.16
N LEU A 60 20.88 3.96 -23.74
CA LEU A 60 21.09 2.57 -24.18
C LEU A 60 20.92 2.30 -25.68
N LYS A 61 21.98 1.78 -26.30
CA LYS A 61 21.92 0.81 -27.40
C LYS A 61 22.78 -0.41 -27.05
N GLY A 62 22.17 -1.60 -26.99
CA GLY A 62 22.89 -2.86 -27.24
C GLY A 62 23.22 -3.81 -26.08
N GLN A 63 22.83 -3.57 -24.82
CA GLN A 63 22.99 -4.58 -23.74
C GLN A 63 21.80 -4.64 -22.78
N ALA A 64 21.66 -5.77 -22.06
CA ALA A 64 20.47 -6.14 -21.28
C ALA A 64 20.43 -5.62 -19.83
N LYS A 65 21.38 -4.77 -19.40
CA LYS A 65 21.35 -4.13 -18.08
C LYS A 65 20.83 -2.70 -18.20
N VAL A 66 19.68 -2.45 -17.59
CA VAL A 66 18.90 -1.22 -17.63
C VAL A 66 18.76 -0.68 -16.20
N ALA A 67 19.15 0.58 -15.97
CA ALA A 67 18.85 1.32 -14.75
C ALA A 67 18.06 2.59 -15.06
N LEU A 68 17.16 3.01 -14.16
CA LEU A 68 16.60 4.35 -14.20
C LEU A 68 17.63 5.35 -13.66
N ASN A 69 18.02 6.31 -14.49
CA ASN A 69 18.80 7.45 -14.02
C ASN A 69 17.86 8.58 -13.61
N PHE A 70 17.59 8.73 -12.31
CA PHE A 70 16.83 9.88 -11.78
C PHE A 70 17.75 11.11 -11.65
N PRO A 71 17.32 12.32 -12.05
CA PRO A 71 18.09 13.55 -11.83
C PRO A 71 18.21 13.92 -10.34
N TYR A 72 17.33 13.37 -9.51
CA TYR A 72 17.19 13.64 -8.08
C TYR A 72 17.14 12.32 -7.28
N LYS A 73 18.03 11.36 -7.60
CA LYS A 73 18.03 10.04 -6.95
C LYS A 73 18.23 10.15 -5.44
N ASP A 74 19.17 10.98 -5.03
CA ASP A 74 19.63 11.14 -3.64
C ASP A 74 18.83 12.28 -2.95
N CYS A 75 17.52 12.40 -3.21
CA CYS A 75 16.71 13.54 -2.78
C CYS A 75 15.36 13.14 -2.13
N VAL A 76 14.99 13.89 -1.09
CA VAL A 76 13.70 13.76 -0.40
C VAL A 76 12.76 14.87 -0.85
N LEU A 77 11.73 14.54 -1.67
CA LEU A 77 10.66 15.48 -1.97
C LEU A 77 9.66 15.54 -0.81
N LYS A 78 9.52 16.74 -0.23
CA LYS A 78 8.48 17.06 0.74
C LYS A 78 7.22 17.57 0.04
N GLY A 79 6.41 16.66 -0.49
CA GLY A 79 5.03 16.98 -0.90
C GLY A 79 4.22 17.40 0.34
N ALA A 80 3.67 18.62 0.34
CA ALA A 80 3.23 19.32 1.55
C ALA A 80 1.76 19.84 1.51
N GLN A 81 0.91 19.23 0.69
CA GLN A 81 -0.52 19.60 0.63
C GLN A 81 -1.24 19.22 1.93
N SER A 82 -1.97 20.17 2.50
CA SER A 82 -2.90 19.93 3.62
C SER A 82 -4.36 20.04 3.17
N LYS A 83 -4.62 20.77 2.07
CA LYS A 83 -5.94 20.93 1.50
C LYS A 83 -5.95 20.77 -0.01
N ASP A 84 -7.12 20.42 -0.50
CA ASP A 84 -7.53 20.35 -1.89
C ASP A 84 -7.07 21.54 -2.76
N SER A 85 -7.23 22.77 -2.25
CA SER A 85 -6.89 24.00 -2.98
C SER A 85 -5.39 24.18 -3.27
N ASP A 86 -4.54 23.44 -2.59
CA ASP A 86 -3.16 23.88 -2.35
C ASP A 86 -2.22 23.36 -3.43
N LYS A 87 -1.72 24.27 -4.28
CA LYS A 87 -0.64 23.99 -5.22
C LYS A 87 0.67 24.52 -4.65
N SER A 88 1.47 23.63 -4.06
CA SER A 88 2.78 23.92 -3.46
C SER A 88 3.92 23.64 -4.44
N ASP A 89 4.94 24.49 -4.46
CA ASP A 89 6.18 24.19 -5.18
C ASP A 89 6.89 22.95 -4.61
N GLU A 90 7.61 22.24 -5.48
CA GLU A 90 8.23 20.94 -5.21
C GLU A 90 9.52 21.10 -4.39
N ILE A 91 9.44 21.15 -3.05
CA ILE A 91 10.61 21.27 -2.17
C ILE A 91 11.37 19.93 -2.09
N PHE A 92 12.59 19.92 -2.63
CA PHE A 92 13.54 18.82 -2.53
C PHE A 92 14.65 19.12 -1.53
N PHE A 93 14.85 18.22 -0.55
CA PHE A 93 16.09 18.11 0.20
C PHE A 93 17.03 17.10 -0.48
N ASN A 94 18.33 17.19 -0.24
CA ASN A 94 19.32 16.24 -0.77
C ASN A 94 20.04 15.50 0.36
N GLU A 95 20.13 14.17 0.26
CA GLU A 95 20.65 13.27 1.31
C GLU A 95 22.11 13.57 1.67
N ILE A 96 22.91 14.14 0.76
CA ILE A 96 24.34 14.45 0.98
C ILE A 96 24.54 15.88 1.48
N LEU A 97 23.78 16.85 0.97
CA LEU A 97 23.94 18.28 1.29
C LEU A 97 23.06 18.77 2.45
N ALA A 98 22.01 18.01 2.82
CA ALA A 98 21.01 18.37 3.82
C ALA A 98 20.61 17.17 4.70
N SER A 99 21.55 16.26 5.01
CA SER A 99 21.29 15.07 5.85
C SER A 99 20.63 15.44 7.17
N ASP A 100 21.17 16.43 7.90
CA ASP A 100 20.65 16.84 9.21
C ASP A 100 19.18 17.28 9.13
N GLU A 101 18.79 18.00 8.07
CA GLU A 101 17.39 18.41 7.85
C GLU A 101 16.51 17.18 7.54
N ILE A 102 16.97 16.25 6.69
CA ILE A 102 16.26 15.00 6.36
C ILE A 102 16.10 14.10 7.60
N ASP A 103 17.12 14.00 8.45
CA ASP A 103 17.09 13.22 9.69
C ASP A 103 16.08 13.84 10.68
N ILE A 104 16.03 15.18 10.82
CA ILE A 104 15.00 15.87 11.63
C ILE A 104 13.60 15.67 11.03
N LEU A 105 13.46 15.77 9.70
CA LEU A 105 12.22 15.51 8.97
C LEU A 105 11.72 14.08 9.23
N PHE A 106 12.62 13.10 9.34
CA PHE A 106 12.30 11.69 9.57
C PHE A 106 12.25 11.24 11.05
N LYS A 107 12.58 12.10 12.03
CA LYS A 107 12.29 11.84 13.45
C LYS A 107 10.79 11.56 13.68
N PRO A 108 10.42 10.65 14.61
CA PRO A 108 9.02 10.44 14.99
C PRO A 108 8.34 11.74 15.45
N LYS A 109 7.12 11.99 14.98
CA LYS A 109 6.37 13.23 15.23
C LYS A 109 5.31 13.03 16.30
N ALA A 110 5.20 13.98 17.23
CA ALA A 110 4.17 13.96 18.27
C ALA A 110 2.77 13.91 17.63
N LEU A 111 1.84 13.29 18.34
CA LEU A 111 0.44 13.12 17.93
C LEU A 111 -0.49 13.94 18.83
N GLN A 112 -1.60 14.39 18.27
CA GLN A 112 -2.66 15.10 18.99
C GLN A 112 -4.05 14.60 18.58
N ASN A 113 -5.10 15.19 19.17
CA ASN A 113 -6.51 14.92 18.84
C ASN A 113 -6.84 13.41 18.82
N PHE A 114 -6.29 12.69 19.80
CA PHE A 114 -6.60 11.28 19.99
C PHE A 114 -8.08 11.10 20.35
N LYS A 115 -8.76 10.21 19.63
CA LYS A 115 -10.18 9.91 19.78
C LYS A 115 -10.39 8.41 19.65
N LEU A 116 -10.98 7.75 20.66
CA LEU A 116 -11.37 6.35 20.56
C LEU A 116 -12.79 6.27 20.01
N ILE A 117 -12.96 5.70 18.82
CA ILE A 117 -14.25 5.61 18.14
C ILE A 117 -14.76 4.18 18.25
N SER A 118 -15.90 3.99 18.93
CA SER A 118 -16.48 2.69 19.24
C SER A 118 -18.01 2.79 19.27
N LYS A 119 -18.71 1.85 18.61
CA LYS A 119 -20.19 1.85 18.50
C LYS A 119 -20.80 3.18 18.05
N GLY A 120 -20.06 3.97 17.26
CA GLY A 120 -20.51 5.27 16.76
C GLY A 120 -20.43 6.42 17.76
N GLN A 121 -19.85 6.19 18.94
CA GLN A 121 -19.55 7.24 19.92
C GLN A 121 -18.06 7.62 19.79
N GLU A 122 -17.79 8.92 19.69
CA GLU A 122 -16.44 9.51 19.77
C GLU A 122 -16.10 9.68 21.26
N ALA A 123 -15.29 8.76 21.80
CA ALA A 123 -14.86 8.80 23.19
C ALA A 123 -13.51 9.52 23.31
N ASN A 124 -13.56 10.70 23.93
CA ASN A 124 -12.40 11.54 24.25
C ASN A 124 -11.90 11.28 25.70
N ASP A 125 -12.27 10.13 26.27
CA ASP A 125 -11.81 9.66 27.58
C ASP A 125 -10.35 9.24 27.50
N PHE A 126 -9.51 9.97 28.24
CA PHE A 126 -8.09 9.73 28.38
C PHE A 126 -7.74 8.28 28.74
N GLU A 127 -8.42 7.65 29.72
CA GLU A 127 -8.01 6.32 30.19
C GLU A 127 -8.47 5.20 29.23
N SER A 128 -9.63 5.31 28.58
CA SER A 128 -9.99 4.37 27.49
C SER A 128 -9.05 4.48 26.29
N ILE A 129 -8.63 5.68 25.89
CA ILE A 129 -7.66 5.87 24.80
C ILE A 129 -6.27 5.34 25.21
N LYS A 130 -5.80 5.67 26.41
CA LYS A 130 -4.51 5.23 26.97
C LYS A 130 -4.45 3.71 27.10
N SER A 131 -5.51 3.09 27.61
CA SER A 131 -5.71 1.64 27.61
C SER A 131 -5.67 1.07 26.19
N ALA A 132 -6.44 1.63 25.24
CA ALA A 132 -6.46 1.19 23.85
C ALA A 132 -5.09 1.25 23.15
N LEU A 133 -4.27 2.26 23.46
CA LEU A 133 -2.90 2.38 22.95
C LEU A 133 -1.92 1.38 23.61
N GLN A 134 -2.11 1.08 24.89
CA GLN A 134 -1.24 0.18 25.66
C GLN A 134 -1.60 -1.31 25.51
N ASN A 135 -2.83 -1.64 25.10
CA ASN A 135 -3.40 -2.99 25.19
C ASN A 135 -2.70 -4.01 24.28
N ARG A 136 -1.65 -4.63 24.82
CA ARG A 136 -0.89 -5.71 24.19
C ARG A 136 -0.90 -6.91 25.12
N ARG A 137 -1.60 -7.98 24.73
CA ARG A 137 -1.32 -9.32 25.28
C ARG A 137 0.16 -9.63 25.02
N SER A 138 0.86 -10.00 26.08
CA SER A 138 2.32 -10.01 26.15
C SER A 138 2.93 -11.11 25.28
N ILE A 139 3.92 -10.74 24.47
CA ILE A 139 4.84 -11.68 23.82
C ILE A 139 6.26 -11.26 24.22
N PHE A 140 7.02 -12.22 24.76
CA PHE A 140 8.27 -12.06 25.51
C PHE A 140 8.14 -11.30 26.84
N ASP A 141 8.20 -12.08 27.92
CA ASP A 141 8.73 -11.67 29.22
C ASP A 141 10.10 -12.36 29.39
N GLU A 142 11.04 -11.76 30.12
CA GLU A 142 12.47 -12.08 29.98
C GLU A 142 12.89 -13.31 30.81
N LYS A 143 13.40 -14.38 30.14
CA LYS A 143 14.25 -15.42 30.78
C LYS A 143 14.99 -16.36 29.83
N SER A 144 15.99 -15.83 29.12
CA SER A 144 17.07 -16.67 28.54
C SER A 144 18.37 -15.86 28.43
N GLY A 145 19.19 -15.90 29.49
CA GLY A 145 20.54 -15.34 29.47
C GLY A 145 21.54 -16.20 28.66
N LEU A 146 22.68 -15.59 28.36
CA LEU A 146 23.90 -16.13 27.73
C LEU A 146 24.03 -17.66 27.62
N CYS A 147 24.25 -18.16 26.40
CA CYS A 147 25.38 -19.07 26.16
C CYS A 147 25.81 -19.13 24.67
N SER A 148 27.02 -19.63 24.44
CA SER A 148 27.70 -19.77 23.15
C SER A 148 27.36 -21.07 22.39
N HIS A 149 27.99 -21.25 21.22
CA HIS A 149 28.07 -22.49 20.41
C HIS A 149 27.82 -23.81 21.16
N GLU A 150 26.97 -24.69 20.61
CA GLU A 150 27.43 -25.90 19.90
C GLU A 150 26.29 -26.60 19.12
N GLN A 151 26.59 -27.78 18.55
CA GLN A 151 25.71 -28.56 17.66
C GLN A 151 24.65 -29.36 18.44
N GLY A 152 23.46 -29.60 17.88
CA GLY A 152 22.53 -30.58 18.46
C GLY A 152 21.15 -30.69 17.80
N ASN A 153 20.88 -31.82 17.17
CA ASN A 153 19.57 -32.17 16.64
C ASN A 153 18.70 -32.80 17.76
N LYS A 154 17.49 -32.26 18.06
CA LYS A 154 16.32 -32.98 18.65
C LYS A 154 15.16 -32.04 19.05
N THR A 155 14.12 -31.96 18.22
CA THR A 155 12.81 -31.44 18.64
C THR A 155 12.09 -32.52 19.47
N LYS A 156 11.82 -32.26 20.76
CA LYS A 156 10.97 -33.14 21.57
C LYS A 156 9.50 -32.81 21.32
N ALA A 157 8.73 -33.78 20.82
CA ALA A 157 7.28 -33.78 21.00
C ALA A 157 6.94 -34.40 22.36
N SER A 158 5.99 -33.81 23.08
CA SER A 158 5.33 -34.41 24.24
C SER A 158 3.94 -34.90 23.81
N ILE A 159 3.70 -36.21 23.92
CA ILE A 159 2.38 -36.81 23.68
C ILE A 159 1.61 -36.75 25.00
N ASP A 160 0.33 -36.39 24.94
CA ASP A 160 -0.60 -36.45 26.06
C ASP A 160 -1.67 -37.51 25.75
N GLU A 161 -1.56 -38.68 26.37
CA GLU A 161 -2.26 -39.92 25.96
C GLU A 161 -3.71 -39.98 26.48
N ALA A 162 -4.53 -38.99 26.10
CA ALA A 162 -5.94 -38.92 26.52
C ALA A 162 -6.96 -38.49 25.45
N SER A 163 -6.56 -37.84 24.34
CA SER A 163 -7.54 -37.20 23.43
C SER A 163 -7.31 -37.30 21.92
N GLY A 164 -6.14 -37.77 21.46
CA GLY A 164 -5.88 -38.06 20.04
C GLY A 164 -5.92 -36.86 19.08
N LYS A 165 -5.94 -35.61 19.59
CA LYS A 165 -5.91 -34.39 18.78
C LYS A 165 -4.54 -33.73 18.82
N LEU A 166 -3.97 -33.40 17.66
CA LEU A 166 -2.99 -32.32 17.59
C LEU A 166 -3.74 -31.01 17.87
N HIS A 167 -3.47 -30.39 19.02
CA HIS A 167 -3.75 -28.98 19.20
C HIS A 167 -2.67 -28.17 18.49
N ASP A 168 -3.07 -27.40 17.48
CA ASP A 168 -2.18 -26.42 16.85
C ASP A 168 -1.91 -25.28 17.85
N LEU A 169 -0.67 -25.21 18.33
CA LEU A 169 -0.20 -24.19 19.27
C LEU A 169 0.01 -22.81 18.62
N SER A 170 -0.31 -22.64 17.33
CA SER A 170 -0.22 -21.35 16.61
C SER A 170 -1.23 -20.30 17.08
N GLN A 171 -2.33 -20.70 17.74
CA GLN A 171 -3.33 -19.78 18.30
C GLN A 171 -2.95 -19.21 19.67
N LYS A 172 -1.69 -18.75 19.84
CA LYS A 172 -1.34 -17.87 20.97
C LYS A 172 -1.73 -16.44 20.64
N ASP A 173 -2.34 -15.76 21.61
CA ASP A 173 -2.84 -14.39 21.52
C ASP A 173 -1.84 -13.42 20.86
N LYS A 174 -2.17 -12.95 19.67
CA LYS A 174 -1.41 -11.87 19.03
C LYS A 174 -1.79 -10.52 19.66
N PRO A 175 -0.84 -9.61 19.91
CA PRO A 175 -1.14 -8.29 20.41
C PRO A 175 -2.07 -7.55 19.43
N SER A 176 -3.22 -7.11 19.94
CA SER A 176 -4.24 -6.44 19.14
C SER A 176 -3.93 -4.96 19.01
N THR A 177 -2.99 -4.59 18.13
CA THR A 177 -2.89 -3.19 17.66
C THR A 177 -4.29 -2.70 17.28
N PRO A 178 -4.80 -1.60 17.88
CA PRO A 178 -6.07 -1.03 17.47
C PRO A 178 -6.01 -0.61 16.00
N ASN A 179 -7.15 -0.58 15.32
CA ASN A 179 -7.21 0.04 14.00
C ASN A 179 -6.87 1.54 14.14
N LEU A 180 -6.08 2.11 13.22
CA LEU A 180 -5.62 3.50 13.29
C LEU A 180 -6.04 4.28 12.05
N LEU A 181 -6.66 5.46 12.25
CA LEU A 181 -6.78 6.49 11.22
C LEU A 181 -5.91 7.69 11.62
N ILE A 182 -4.89 8.00 10.83
CA ILE A 182 -3.96 9.09 11.12
C ILE A 182 -4.16 10.23 10.12
N LYS A 183 -4.43 11.44 10.61
CA LYS A 183 -4.36 12.65 9.79
C LYS A 183 -2.93 13.19 9.72
N GLY A 184 -2.47 13.51 8.52
CA GLY A 184 -1.24 14.27 8.28
C GLY A 184 -0.37 13.67 7.18
N ASN A 185 0.78 14.30 6.94
CA ASN A 185 1.68 13.92 5.84
C ASN A 185 2.05 12.43 5.88
N ASN A 186 1.67 11.69 4.82
CA ASN A 186 1.79 10.24 4.81
C ASN A 186 3.24 9.72 4.90
N LEU A 187 4.23 10.45 4.39
CA LEU A 187 5.64 10.07 4.55
C LEU A 187 6.08 10.21 6.02
N LEU A 188 5.71 11.31 6.68
CA LEU A 188 6.10 11.57 8.08
C LEU A 188 5.34 10.68 9.07
N ALA A 189 4.10 10.32 8.75
CA ALA A 189 3.31 9.34 9.48
C ALA A 189 3.89 7.92 9.37
N LEU A 190 4.37 7.50 8.18
CA LEU A 190 5.06 6.23 8.00
C LEU A 190 6.37 6.17 8.80
N HIS A 191 7.19 7.23 8.77
CA HIS A 191 8.40 7.31 9.61
C HIS A 191 8.07 7.33 11.11
N THR A 192 6.98 7.98 11.51
CA THR A 192 6.48 7.97 12.89
C THR A 192 6.05 6.56 13.34
N LEU A 193 5.36 5.81 12.47
CA LEU A 193 4.96 4.43 12.72
C LEU A 193 6.13 3.43 12.76
N LYS A 194 7.33 3.78 12.28
CA LYS A 194 8.53 2.92 12.37
C LYS A 194 8.91 2.60 13.83
N SER A 195 8.51 3.44 14.77
CA SER A 195 8.69 3.23 16.22
C SER A 195 7.75 2.16 16.81
N ARG A 196 6.70 1.75 16.09
CA ARG A 196 5.69 0.79 16.55
C ARG A 196 6.09 -0.64 16.16
N ARG A 197 6.75 -1.38 17.07
CA ARG A 197 7.18 -2.78 16.84
C ARG A 197 6.02 -3.73 16.52
N ASP A 198 4.78 -3.38 16.86
CA ASP A 198 3.56 -4.12 16.55
C ASP A 198 3.00 -3.85 15.13
N ILE A 199 3.61 -2.92 14.39
CA ILE A 199 3.23 -2.50 13.04
C ILE A 199 4.41 -2.68 12.06
N TYR A 200 5.62 -2.25 12.46
CA TYR A 200 6.84 -2.35 11.67
C TYR A 200 7.21 -3.81 11.37
N GLY A 201 7.36 -4.13 10.08
CA GLY A 201 7.53 -5.51 9.59
C GLY A 201 6.33 -6.45 9.77
N GLN A 202 5.16 -5.95 10.22
CA GLN A 202 3.97 -6.77 10.51
C GLN A 202 2.86 -6.69 9.45
N VAL A 203 2.96 -5.75 8.50
CA VAL A 203 1.90 -5.53 7.50
C VAL A 203 1.87 -6.68 6.49
N LYS A 204 0.67 -7.25 6.28
CA LYS A 204 0.44 -8.35 5.33
C LYS A 204 0.12 -7.82 3.93
N LEU A 205 -0.72 -6.78 3.86
CA LEU A 205 -1.16 -6.17 2.61
C LEU A 205 -1.00 -4.66 2.72
N ILE A 206 -0.24 -4.08 1.78
CA ILE A 206 -0.35 -2.66 1.47
C ILE A 206 -1.17 -2.54 0.19
N TYR A 207 -2.20 -1.70 0.21
CA TYR A 207 -2.83 -1.20 -1.02
C TYR A 207 -2.69 0.32 -1.00
N ILE A 208 -2.35 0.92 -2.14
CA ILE A 208 -2.31 2.37 -2.31
C ILE A 208 -2.84 2.80 -3.66
N ASP A 209 -3.49 3.96 -3.64
CA ASP A 209 -4.11 4.64 -4.78
C ASP A 209 -3.50 6.06 -4.91
N PRO A 210 -2.22 6.17 -5.31
CA PRO A 210 -1.52 7.45 -5.42
C PRO A 210 -2.10 8.34 -6.53
N PRO A 211 -1.76 9.65 -6.58
CA PRO A 211 -2.03 10.49 -7.76
C PRO A 211 -1.44 9.87 -9.03
N TYR A 212 -2.11 10.00 -10.17
CA TYR A 212 -1.74 9.37 -11.43
C TYR A 212 -0.95 10.31 -12.37
N ASN A 213 -0.81 11.58 -12.01
CA ASN A 213 -0.12 12.62 -12.77
C ASN A 213 -0.76 12.91 -14.15
N THR A 214 -2.10 12.93 -14.22
CA THR A 214 -2.86 13.09 -15.48
C THR A 214 -2.90 14.54 -15.96
N GLY A 215 -2.57 15.50 -15.10
CA GLY A 215 -2.64 16.94 -15.36
C GLY A 215 -4.05 17.54 -15.36
N ASN A 216 -5.10 16.76 -15.01
CA ASN A 216 -6.48 17.24 -14.93
C ASN A 216 -6.88 17.54 -13.49
N ASP A 217 -7.46 18.73 -13.24
CA ASP A 217 -7.95 19.15 -11.92
C ASP A 217 -9.26 18.45 -11.50
N SER A 218 -9.34 17.12 -11.61
CA SER A 218 -10.53 16.29 -11.36
C SER A 218 -10.65 15.86 -9.90
N PHE A 219 -10.72 16.84 -9.01
CA PHE A 219 -10.52 16.71 -7.55
C PHE A 219 -9.07 16.45 -7.15
N ASN A 220 -8.78 16.67 -5.87
CA ASN A 220 -7.80 17.69 -5.55
C ASN A 220 -6.54 17.20 -4.85
N TYR A 221 -5.97 16.07 -5.28
CA TYR A 221 -4.54 15.83 -5.04
C TYR A 221 -3.74 16.71 -6.02
N ASN A 222 -2.44 16.93 -5.78
CA ASN A 222 -1.57 17.42 -6.85
C ASN A 222 -1.44 16.31 -7.91
N ASP A 223 -2.27 16.37 -8.94
CA ASP A 223 -2.20 15.46 -10.10
C ASP A 223 -1.39 16.08 -11.26
N ARG A 224 -0.56 17.09 -10.95
CA ARG A 224 0.29 17.84 -11.88
C ARG A 224 1.68 18.07 -11.27
N PHE A 225 2.42 16.98 -11.10
CA PHE A 225 3.83 17.00 -10.75
C PHE A 225 4.70 17.14 -11.99
N ASN A 226 5.95 17.58 -11.82
CA ASN A 226 6.99 17.16 -12.75
C ASN A 226 7.14 15.63 -12.64
N HIS A 227 7.21 14.91 -13.77
CA HIS A 227 7.44 13.46 -13.77
C HIS A 227 8.65 13.04 -12.92
N SER A 228 9.71 13.86 -12.86
CA SER A 228 10.85 13.62 -11.97
C SER A 228 10.52 13.75 -10.47
N ALA A 229 9.61 14.66 -10.11
CA ALA A 229 9.13 14.84 -8.75
C ALA A 229 8.14 13.76 -8.34
N TRP A 230 7.22 13.34 -9.23
CA TRP A 230 6.31 12.22 -8.96
C TRP A 230 7.08 10.92 -8.64
N LEU A 231 8.15 10.65 -9.39
CA LEU A 231 9.00 9.49 -9.13
C LEU A 231 9.72 9.56 -7.78
N VAL A 232 10.20 10.73 -7.36
CA VAL A 232 10.82 10.91 -6.02
C VAL A 232 9.76 10.84 -4.91
N PHE A 233 8.60 11.47 -5.12
CA PHE A 233 7.44 11.42 -4.23
C PHE A 233 7.03 9.98 -3.92
N MET A 234 7.00 9.13 -4.96
CA MET A 234 6.70 7.70 -4.83
C MET A 234 7.88 6.89 -4.28
N LYS A 235 9.13 7.13 -4.72
CA LYS A 235 10.35 6.45 -4.23
C LYS A 235 10.37 6.42 -2.71
N ASN A 236 10.33 7.59 -2.10
CA ASN A 236 10.55 7.77 -0.67
C ASN A 236 9.45 7.10 0.18
N ARG A 237 8.24 6.99 -0.38
CA ARG A 237 7.10 6.28 0.25
C ARG A 237 7.17 4.78 0.06
N LEU A 238 7.59 4.31 -1.12
CA LEU A 238 7.71 2.88 -1.45
C LEU A 238 8.90 2.22 -0.73
N GLU A 239 9.98 2.96 -0.50
CA GLU A 239 11.15 2.51 0.28
C GLU A 239 10.77 2.20 1.73
N ILE A 240 10.12 3.14 2.44
CA ILE A 240 9.63 2.91 3.81
C ILE A 240 8.48 1.89 3.85
N ALA A 241 7.55 1.89 2.89
CA ALA A 241 6.48 0.90 2.79
C ALA A 241 7.01 -0.54 2.66
N ARG A 242 8.13 -0.74 1.95
CA ARG A 242 8.81 -2.04 1.84
C ARG A 242 9.33 -2.55 3.18
N GLU A 243 9.69 -1.67 4.13
CA GLU A 243 10.11 -2.09 5.48
C GLU A 243 8.92 -2.56 6.33
N PHE A 244 7.73 -1.97 6.15
CA PHE A 244 6.51 -2.35 6.87
C PHE A 244 6.00 -3.76 6.51
N LEU A 245 6.31 -4.26 5.30
CA LEU A 245 5.88 -5.59 4.86
C LEU A 245 6.57 -6.74 5.60
N ARG A 246 5.76 -7.64 6.15
CA ARG A 246 6.14 -8.99 6.61
C ARG A 246 6.73 -9.81 5.46
N GLU A 247 7.52 -10.86 5.71
CA GLU A 247 8.16 -11.67 4.65
C GLU A 247 7.17 -12.23 3.61
N ASP A 248 6.03 -12.72 4.09
CA ASP A 248 4.90 -13.16 3.28
C ASP A 248 3.92 -12.01 2.98
N GLY A 249 4.38 -10.76 3.03
CA GLY A 249 3.62 -9.56 2.70
C GLY A 249 3.58 -9.25 1.21
N VAL A 250 2.63 -8.41 0.81
CA VAL A 250 2.41 -7.99 -0.58
C VAL A 250 1.97 -6.52 -0.64
N ILE A 251 2.37 -5.80 -1.68
CA ILE A 251 1.91 -4.47 -2.03
C ILE A 251 1.18 -4.48 -3.38
N PHE A 252 0.07 -3.76 -3.44
CA PHE A 252 -0.71 -3.45 -4.65
C PHE A 252 -0.71 -1.93 -4.85
N ILE A 253 -0.29 -1.47 -6.03
CA ILE A 253 -0.19 -0.03 -6.35
C ILE A 253 -1.02 0.25 -7.60
N GLN A 254 -2.05 1.08 -7.48
CA GLN A 254 -2.93 1.44 -8.59
C GLN A 254 -2.39 2.65 -9.37
N CYS A 255 -2.59 2.66 -10.69
CA CYS A 255 -2.11 3.69 -11.62
C CYS A 255 -2.84 3.62 -12.98
N ASP A 256 -2.73 4.67 -13.80
CA ASP A 256 -3.18 4.67 -15.19
C ASP A 256 -2.01 4.70 -16.21
N ASP A 257 -2.31 4.88 -17.49
CA ASP A 257 -1.33 4.84 -18.59
C ASP A 257 -0.17 5.86 -18.46
N ASN A 258 -0.30 6.93 -17.65
CA ASN A 258 0.70 8.00 -17.63
C ASN A 258 2.00 7.58 -16.91
N GLU A 259 1.87 7.00 -15.71
CA GLU A 259 3.01 6.70 -14.82
C GLU A 259 3.31 5.19 -14.66
N GLN A 260 2.41 4.29 -15.10
CA GLN A 260 2.53 2.84 -14.87
C GLN A 260 3.89 2.26 -15.27
N ALA A 261 4.43 2.67 -16.41
CA ALA A 261 5.68 2.11 -16.93
C ALA A 261 6.89 2.51 -16.08
N TYR A 262 6.93 3.75 -15.59
CA TYR A 262 8.01 4.27 -14.76
C TYR A 262 7.91 3.77 -13.32
N LEU A 263 6.70 3.77 -12.76
CA LEU A 263 6.37 3.13 -11.49
C LEU A 263 6.79 1.64 -11.48
N LYS A 264 6.53 0.92 -12.59
CA LYS A 264 6.93 -0.49 -12.75
C LYS A 264 8.45 -0.70 -12.70
N VAL A 265 9.26 0.26 -13.14
CA VAL A 265 10.74 0.16 -13.06
C VAL A 265 11.27 0.67 -11.72
N LEU A 266 10.67 1.72 -11.14
CA LEU A 266 10.95 2.15 -9.76
C LEU A 266 10.70 1.01 -8.76
N CYS A 267 9.60 0.27 -8.92
CA CYS A 267 9.31 -0.89 -8.06
C CYS A 267 10.24 -2.08 -8.32
N ASP A 268 10.81 -2.25 -9.52
CA ASP A 268 11.87 -3.26 -9.75
C ASP A 268 13.14 -2.94 -8.96
N GLU A 269 13.49 -1.65 -8.82
CA GLU A 269 14.65 -1.20 -8.05
C GLU A 269 14.42 -1.31 -6.54
N ILE A 270 13.24 -0.92 -6.05
CA ILE A 270 12.91 -0.96 -4.62
C ILE A 270 12.64 -2.39 -4.13
N PHE A 271 11.75 -3.14 -4.79
CA PHE A 271 11.29 -4.46 -4.32
C PHE A 271 12.11 -5.63 -4.88
N GLY A 272 12.90 -5.42 -5.93
CA GLY A 272 13.56 -6.49 -6.69
C GLY A 272 12.64 -7.04 -7.79
N ARG A 273 13.18 -7.17 -9.01
CA ARG A 273 12.42 -7.61 -10.20
C ARG A 273 11.88 -9.04 -10.06
N GLU A 274 12.58 -9.89 -9.32
CA GLU A 274 12.18 -11.26 -8.97
C GLU A 274 11.00 -11.33 -7.99
N ASN A 275 10.65 -10.20 -7.37
CA ASN A 275 9.49 -10.05 -6.49
C ASN A 275 8.27 -9.40 -7.15
N PHE A 276 8.36 -9.07 -8.44
CA PHE A 276 7.18 -8.74 -9.25
C PHE A 276 6.28 -9.98 -9.42
N VAL A 277 5.03 -9.87 -8.99
CA VAL A 277 4.02 -10.93 -9.14
C VAL A 277 3.31 -10.80 -10.48
N GLY A 278 2.94 -9.57 -10.86
CA GLY A 278 2.21 -9.31 -12.08
C GLY A 278 1.59 -7.91 -12.14
N CYS A 279 1.13 -7.55 -13.33
CA CYS A 279 0.31 -6.36 -13.58
C CYS A 279 -1.13 -6.83 -13.78
N ILE A 280 -2.05 -6.30 -12.98
CA ILE A 280 -3.49 -6.56 -13.09
C ILE A 280 -4.12 -5.41 -13.90
N VAL A 281 -4.98 -5.74 -14.84
CA VAL A 281 -5.77 -4.79 -15.64
C VAL A 281 -7.20 -4.81 -15.08
N TRP A 282 -7.61 -3.74 -14.41
CA TRP A 282 -8.96 -3.58 -13.88
C TRP A 282 -9.81 -2.72 -14.81
N ARG A 283 -10.98 -3.22 -15.21
CA ARG A 283 -11.93 -2.47 -16.05
C ARG A 283 -12.70 -1.43 -15.22
N LYS A 284 -12.20 -0.19 -15.18
CA LYS A 284 -12.78 0.92 -14.42
C LYS A 284 -14.15 1.39 -14.92
N LYS A 285 -14.50 1.16 -16.19
CA LYS A 285 -15.81 1.48 -16.78
C LYS A 285 -16.25 0.42 -17.81
N THR A 286 -17.54 0.27 -18.03
CA THR A 286 -18.13 -0.74 -18.94
C THR A 286 -18.70 -0.12 -20.23
N GLY A 287 -18.11 0.98 -20.70
CA GLY A 287 -18.57 1.74 -21.87
C GLY A 287 -18.33 3.24 -21.78
N GLY A 288 -18.78 3.96 -22.81
CA GLY A 288 -18.59 5.41 -22.97
C GLY A 288 -17.27 5.78 -23.63
N GLY A 289 -17.11 7.06 -23.97
CA GLY A 289 -15.96 7.54 -24.75
C GLY A 289 -16.14 7.40 -26.26
N GLN A 290 -17.35 7.67 -26.78
CA GLN A 290 -17.58 7.82 -28.22
C GLN A 290 -16.72 8.95 -28.83
N ASP A 291 -16.38 9.95 -28.02
CA ASP A 291 -15.52 11.08 -28.35
C ASP A 291 -14.01 10.76 -28.27
N SER A 292 -13.63 9.49 -28.06
CA SER A 292 -12.23 9.07 -27.98
C SER A 292 -11.60 9.04 -29.37
N VAL A 293 -10.67 9.96 -29.66
CA VAL A 293 -10.03 10.10 -30.98
C VAL A 293 -9.32 8.82 -31.48
N ASN A 294 -8.82 7.97 -30.57
CA ASN A 294 -8.10 6.74 -30.90
C ASN A 294 -8.69 5.50 -30.18
N PHE A 295 -8.42 5.36 -28.89
CA PHE A 295 -8.90 4.25 -28.06
C PHE A 295 -9.72 4.77 -26.89
N ALA A 296 -10.89 4.17 -26.65
CA ALA A 296 -11.62 4.37 -25.41
C ALA A 296 -10.84 3.72 -24.25
N ARG A 297 -10.20 4.53 -23.40
CA ARG A 297 -9.50 4.04 -22.20
C ARG A 297 -10.55 3.54 -21.18
N GLU A 298 -10.65 2.22 -21.02
CA GLU A 298 -11.66 1.57 -20.14
C GLU A 298 -11.09 1.01 -18.84
N HIS A 299 -9.76 0.92 -18.73
CA HIS A 299 -9.06 0.23 -17.64
C HIS A 299 -8.06 1.11 -16.88
N GLU A 300 -7.60 0.57 -15.76
CA GLU A 300 -6.44 1.01 -14.98
C GLU A 300 -5.55 -0.21 -14.66
N TYR A 301 -4.33 0.04 -14.20
CA TYR A 301 -3.36 -0.99 -13.86
C TYR A 301 -3.15 -1.05 -12.36
N ILE A 302 -2.97 -2.26 -11.83
CA ILE A 302 -2.56 -2.48 -10.44
C ILE A 302 -1.31 -3.35 -10.46
N LEU A 303 -0.18 -2.78 -10.05
CA LEU A 303 1.10 -3.49 -9.94
C LEU A 303 1.12 -4.27 -8.63
N CYS A 304 1.46 -5.56 -8.70
CA CYS A 304 1.57 -6.43 -7.53
C CYS A 304 3.03 -6.85 -7.31
N TYR A 305 3.56 -6.58 -6.12
CA TYR A 305 4.89 -7.00 -5.67
C TYR A 305 4.79 -7.70 -4.31
N LYS A 306 5.45 -8.84 -4.15
CA LYS A 306 5.60 -9.53 -2.86
C LYS A 306 6.82 -9.00 -2.11
N ARG A 307 6.91 -9.29 -0.80
CA ARG A 307 8.11 -9.01 0.01
C ARG A 307 9.22 -10.04 -0.24
N THR A 308 8.95 -11.33 0.01
CA THR A 308 9.83 -12.44 -0.42
C THR A 308 9.06 -13.71 -0.83
N ASN A 309 8.14 -14.19 0.01
CA ASN A 309 7.57 -15.56 -0.11
C ASN A 309 6.03 -15.63 -0.15
N TRP A 310 5.33 -14.48 -0.27
CA TRP A 310 3.87 -14.44 -0.47
C TRP A 310 3.41 -15.23 -1.71
N GLN A 311 2.22 -15.80 -1.60
CA GLN A 311 1.51 -16.47 -2.69
C GLN A 311 0.03 -16.06 -2.70
N ILE A 312 -0.57 -16.05 -3.89
CA ILE A 312 -2.00 -15.78 -4.12
C ILE A 312 -2.85 -16.83 -3.40
N ILE A 313 -3.84 -16.37 -2.62
CA ILE A 313 -4.93 -17.20 -2.10
C ILE A 313 -5.94 -17.41 -3.24
N ASP A 314 -5.68 -18.40 -4.09
CA ASP A 314 -6.57 -18.77 -5.19
C ASP A 314 -7.89 -19.35 -4.68
N SER A 315 -8.99 -19.00 -5.34
CA SER A 315 -10.32 -19.53 -5.02
C SER A 315 -10.44 -21.02 -5.36
N LYS A 316 -11.20 -21.75 -4.55
CA LYS A 316 -11.58 -23.15 -4.81
C LYS A 316 -13.06 -23.23 -5.18
N GLU A 317 -13.36 -23.97 -6.23
CA GLU A 317 -14.74 -24.29 -6.66
C GLU A 317 -14.92 -25.81 -6.65
N ASN A 318 -16.17 -26.30 -6.55
CA ASN A 318 -16.45 -27.71 -6.70
C ASN A 318 -16.16 -28.16 -8.14
N GLN A 319 -15.58 -29.34 -8.32
CA GLN A 319 -15.45 -29.97 -9.64
C GLN A 319 -16.85 -30.33 -10.14
N ASP A 320 -17.26 -29.75 -11.27
CA ASP A 320 -18.49 -30.16 -11.94
C ASP A 320 -18.34 -31.59 -12.47
N GLU A 321 -19.19 -32.50 -12.00
CA GLU A 321 -19.23 -33.90 -12.40
C GLU A 321 -19.49 -34.06 -13.91
N ASN A 322 -20.13 -33.05 -14.54
CA ASN A 322 -20.37 -33.04 -15.99
C ASN A 322 -19.10 -32.79 -16.83
N GLU A 323 -18.01 -32.29 -16.23
CA GLU A 323 -16.69 -32.31 -16.89
C GLU A 323 -16.17 -33.76 -17.11
N PHE A 324 -16.66 -34.72 -16.32
CA PHE A 324 -16.22 -36.12 -16.30
C PHE A 324 -17.08 -36.98 -17.23
N ASN A 325 -17.11 -36.56 -18.50
CA ASN A 325 -17.99 -37.07 -19.55
C ASN A 325 -17.57 -38.41 -20.19
N LYS A 326 -16.61 -39.13 -19.60
CA LYS A 326 -16.23 -40.50 -19.98
C LYS A 326 -16.52 -41.49 -18.86
N ILE A 327 -16.74 -42.74 -19.24
CA ILE A 327 -16.66 -43.88 -18.33
C ILE A 327 -15.43 -44.68 -18.75
N ILE A 328 -14.50 -44.87 -17.82
CA ILE A 328 -13.27 -45.66 -18.01
C ILE A 328 -13.17 -46.56 -16.76
N ASN A 329 -12.86 -47.84 -16.94
CA ASN A 329 -12.78 -48.84 -15.85
C ASN A 329 -14.01 -48.81 -14.89
N GLY A 330 -15.20 -48.51 -15.41
CA GLY A 330 -16.45 -48.38 -14.65
C GLY A 330 -16.65 -47.07 -13.88
N LYS A 331 -15.65 -46.19 -13.80
CA LYS A 331 -15.70 -44.89 -13.09
C LYS A 331 -15.94 -43.73 -14.04
N LYS A 332 -16.56 -42.63 -13.55
CA LYS A 332 -16.63 -41.35 -14.28
C LYS A 332 -15.24 -40.72 -14.36
N ALA A 333 -14.86 -40.27 -15.56
CA ALA A 333 -13.53 -39.78 -15.88
C ALA A 333 -13.56 -38.59 -16.84
N LYS A 334 -12.53 -37.75 -16.78
CA LYS A 334 -12.15 -36.85 -17.89
C LYS A 334 -10.75 -37.19 -18.38
N ILE A 335 -10.52 -36.98 -19.67
CA ILE A 335 -9.26 -37.34 -20.35
C ILE A 335 -8.56 -36.11 -20.91
N LEU A 336 -7.25 -35.99 -20.66
CA LEU A 336 -6.40 -34.92 -21.16
C LEU A 336 -5.30 -35.49 -22.05
N LYS A 337 -5.34 -35.21 -23.36
CA LYS A 337 -4.34 -35.70 -24.33
C LYS A 337 -2.93 -35.31 -23.88
N LEU A 338 -2.06 -36.28 -23.59
CA LEU A 338 -0.75 -36.03 -22.99
C LEU A 338 0.22 -35.34 -23.96
N GLU A 339 0.09 -35.61 -25.24
CA GLU A 339 0.89 -35.00 -26.31
C GLU A 339 0.55 -33.50 -26.46
N LYS A 340 1.58 -32.68 -26.72
CA LYS A 340 1.45 -31.28 -27.15
C LYS A 340 2.47 -31.02 -28.28
N TRP A 341 2.09 -30.22 -29.26
CA TRP A 341 2.94 -29.77 -30.38
C TRP A 341 2.47 -28.40 -30.89
N GLY A 342 3.28 -27.77 -31.74
CA GLY A 342 3.13 -26.37 -32.16
C GLY A 342 4.05 -25.42 -31.39
N ILE A 343 3.86 -24.10 -31.57
CA ILE A 343 4.71 -23.05 -30.96
C ILE A 343 4.68 -23.16 -29.42
N GLY A 344 5.85 -23.17 -28.77
CA GLY A 344 5.96 -23.34 -27.31
C GLY A 344 5.59 -24.75 -26.83
N ALA A 345 5.68 -25.75 -27.72
CA ALA A 345 5.30 -27.13 -27.53
C ALA A 345 6.16 -28.15 -28.30
N LEU A 346 7.34 -27.75 -28.77
CA LEU A 346 8.32 -28.63 -29.40
C LEU A 346 9.31 -29.18 -28.37
N ARG A 347 10.09 -30.20 -28.76
CA ARG A 347 11.19 -30.73 -27.94
C ARG A 347 12.22 -29.65 -27.58
N GLU A 348 12.55 -28.78 -28.54
CA GLU A 348 13.49 -27.67 -28.35
C GLU A 348 13.00 -26.62 -27.33
N ASP A 349 11.69 -26.38 -27.23
CA ASP A 349 11.11 -25.46 -26.23
C ASP A 349 11.28 -25.97 -24.78
N ALA A 350 11.33 -27.30 -24.57
CA ALA A 350 11.47 -27.90 -23.25
C ALA A 350 11.99 -29.36 -23.34
N PRO A 351 13.31 -29.58 -23.48
CA PRO A 351 13.88 -30.92 -23.68
C PRO A 351 13.58 -31.92 -22.56
N SER A 352 13.41 -31.45 -21.32
CA SER A 352 13.03 -32.29 -20.16
C SER A 352 11.57 -32.80 -20.19
N LEU A 353 10.79 -32.38 -21.18
CA LEU A 353 9.43 -32.87 -21.46
C LEU A 353 9.40 -33.81 -22.70
N TYR A 354 10.56 -34.26 -23.18
CA TYR A 354 10.70 -35.27 -24.22
C TYR A 354 11.41 -36.51 -23.66
N TYR A 355 10.62 -37.53 -23.31
CA TYR A 355 11.07 -38.78 -22.70
C TYR A 355 10.16 -39.94 -23.16
N PRO A 356 10.61 -41.20 -23.15
CA PRO A 356 9.73 -42.33 -23.47
C PRO A 356 8.69 -42.56 -22.38
N ILE A 357 7.45 -42.85 -22.79
CA ILE A 357 6.46 -43.53 -21.95
C ILE A 357 6.20 -44.92 -22.53
N LYS A 358 5.68 -45.86 -21.73
CA LYS A 358 5.40 -47.22 -22.22
C LYS A 358 4.03 -47.32 -22.87
N ASP A 359 4.00 -47.79 -24.11
CA ASP A 359 2.75 -48.16 -24.80
C ASP A 359 2.14 -49.45 -24.19
N PRO A 360 0.90 -49.84 -24.54
CA PRO A 360 0.26 -51.06 -24.05
C PRO A 360 0.99 -52.37 -24.40
N ASN A 361 1.99 -52.32 -25.29
CA ASN A 361 2.80 -53.46 -25.72
C ASN A 361 4.21 -53.45 -25.06
N GLY A 362 4.53 -52.45 -24.24
CA GLY A 362 5.84 -52.27 -23.59
C GLY A 362 6.89 -51.50 -24.41
N ASN A 363 6.54 -50.98 -25.58
CA ASN A 363 7.43 -50.18 -26.42
C ASN A 363 7.62 -48.77 -25.87
N ASP A 364 8.71 -48.11 -26.27
CA ASP A 364 8.94 -46.69 -26.00
C ASP A 364 8.11 -45.82 -26.98
N PHE A 365 7.20 -45.02 -26.43
CA PHE A 365 6.40 -44.05 -27.16
C PHE A 365 6.86 -42.62 -26.84
N TYR A 366 7.03 -41.81 -27.89
CA TYR A 366 7.47 -40.41 -27.81
C TYR A 366 6.39 -39.45 -28.36
N PRO A 367 6.36 -38.18 -27.92
CA PRO A 367 5.31 -37.22 -28.28
C PRO A 367 5.49 -36.63 -29.70
N ILE A 368 5.53 -37.49 -30.72
CA ILE A 368 5.82 -37.14 -32.11
C ILE A 368 4.50 -36.87 -32.86
N ALA A 369 4.34 -35.65 -33.38
CA ALA A 369 3.13 -35.22 -34.10
C ALA A 369 2.94 -36.01 -35.42
N PRO A 370 1.71 -36.05 -36.01
CA PRO A 370 1.42 -36.85 -37.22
C PRO A 370 2.24 -36.49 -38.47
N ASN A 371 2.87 -35.32 -38.49
CA ASN A 371 3.77 -34.83 -39.53
C ASN A 371 5.26 -35.11 -39.24
N GLY A 372 5.58 -35.90 -38.20
CA GLY A 372 6.95 -36.23 -37.79
C GLY A 372 7.62 -35.20 -36.87
N THR A 373 6.97 -34.09 -36.53
CA THR A 373 7.56 -33.08 -35.62
C THR A 373 7.64 -33.60 -34.18
N GLU A 374 8.83 -33.53 -33.56
CA GLU A 374 9.03 -33.83 -32.14
C GLU A 374 8.38 -32.76 -31.26
N GLY A 375 7.21 -33.09 -30.68
CA GLY A 375 6.51 -32.27 -29.71
C GLY A 375 7.07 -32.45 -28.29
N ARG A 376 6.21 -32.29 -27.28
CA ARG A 376 6.53 -32.58 -25.89
C ARG A 376 5.32 -33.07 -25.08
N TRP A 377 5.60 -33.68 -23.94
CA TRP A 377 4.58 -34.01 -22.94
C TRP A 377 4.08 -32.75 -22.22
N ARG A 378 2.85 -32.82 -21.69
CA ARG A 378 2.30 -31.80 -20.77
C ARG A 378 2.92 -31.85 -19.37
N LYS A 379 3.40 -33.03 -18.96
CA LYS A 379 3.94 -33.32 -17.63
C LYS A 379 5.39 -33.78 -17.72
N LYS A 380 6.17 -33.46 -16.69
CA LYS A 380 7.49 -34.05 -16.45
C LYS A 380 7.37 -35.52 -16.00
N PRO A 381 8.44 -36.35 -16.10
CA PRO A 381 8.45 -37.71 -15.56
C PRO A 381 8.02 -37.77 -14.10
N GLU A 382 8.53 -36.87 -13.23
CA GLU A 382 8.20 -36.86 -11.80
C GLU A 382 6.72 -36.59 -11.50
N ASN A 383 5.94 -36.11 -12.49
CA ASN A 383 4.55 -35.66 -12.33
C ASN A 383 3.57 -36.46 -13.22
N LEU A 384 4.06 -37.43 -13.99
CA LEU A 384 3.24 -38.31 -14.81
C LEU A 384 2.90 -39.56 -14.01
N ASP A 385 1.62 -39.73 -13.73
CA ASP A 385 1.09 -40.99 -13.25
C ASP A 385 0.99 -41.95 -14.45
N ASN A 386 1.75 -43.05 -14.39
CA ASN A 386 1.81 -44.05 -15.46
C ASN A 386 0.70 -45.11 -15.36
N GLU A 387 0.05 -45.23 -14.20
CA GLU A 387 -1.11 -46.12 -14.00
C GLU A 387 -2.39 -45.47 -14.56
N HIS A 388 -2.42 -44.13 -14.59
CA HIS A 388 -3.54 -43.31 -15.09
C HIS A 388 -3.39 -42.86 -16.56
N ILE A 389 -2.78 -43.68 -17.42
CA ILE A 389 -2.70 -43.43 -18.87
C ILE A 389 -3.74 -44.25 -19.65
N TYR A 390 -4.71 -43.58 -20.25
CA TYR A 390 -5.65 -44.17 -21.20
C TYR A 390 -5.14 -44.00 -22.64
N TRP A 391 -4.91 -45.12 -23.30
CA TRP A 391 -4.51 -45.16 -24.70
C TRP A 391 -5.74 -45.28 -25.59
N GLN A 392 -5.96 -44.29 -26.46
CA GLN A 392 -7.03 -44.32 -27.45
C GLN A 392 -6.46 -44.46 -28.86
N GLU A 393 -6.88 -45.48 -29.60
CA GLU A 393 -6.63 -45.55 -31.03
C GLU A 393 -7.66 -44.72 -31.82
N SER A 394 -7.20 -43.98 -32.82
CA SER A 394 -8.05 -43.30 -33.79
C SER A 394 -7.34 -43.20 -35.14
N LYS A 395 -8.01 -43.64 -36.21
CA LYS A 395 -7.48 -43.63 -37.60
C LYS A 395 -6.10 -44.31 -37.73
N GLY A 396 -5.87 -45.43 -37.05
CA GLY A 396 -4.59 -46.14 -37.09
C GLY A 396 -3.46 -45.50 -36.28
N ARG A 397 -3.74 -44.45 -35.49
CA ARG A 397 -2.78 -43.85 -34.55
C ARG A 397 -3.23 -44.07 -33.11
N LEU A 398 -2.39 -44.72 -32.32
CA LEU A 398 -2.52 -44.75 -30.87
C LEU A 398 -2.15 -43.38 -30.28
N THR A 399 -2.93 -42.89 -29.31
CA THR A 399 -2.73 -41.60 -28.64
C THR A 399 -2.87 -41.76 -27.12
N PRO A 400 -1.90 -41.29 -26.30
CA PRO A 400 -1.99 -41.32 -24.85
C PRO A 400 -2.78 -40.11 -24.29
N TYR A 401 -3.61 -40.39 -23.29
CA TYR A 401 -4.34 -39.42 -22.49
C TYR A 401 -4.11 -39.69 -21.00
N GLU A 402 -3.94 -38.63 -20.22
CA GLU A 402 -4.05 -38.68 -18.76
C GLU A 402 -5.52 -38.83 -18.38
N VAL A 403 -5.81 -39.77 -17.47
CA VAL A 403 -7.15 -39.99 -16.91
C VAL A 403 -7.25 -39.30 -15.56
N LEU A 404 -8.35 -38.60 -15.33
CA LEU A 404 -8.73 -38.04 -14.03
C LEU A 404 -10.10 -38.61 -13.65
N TYR A 405 -10.13 -39.53 -12.69
CA TYR A 405 -11.37 -40.12 -12.17
C TYR A 405 -12.05 -39.20 -11.15
N PHE A 406 -13.37 -39.02 -11.25
CA PHE A 406 -14.10 -38.07 -10.40
C PHE A 406 -14.07 -38.42 -8.91
N ASP A 407 -14.12 -39.72 -8.58
CA ASP A 407 -14.20 -40.21 -7.20
C ASP A 407 -12.85 -40.33 -6.49
N GLU A 408 -11.75 -40.07 -7.22
CA GLU A 408 -10.38 -40.06 -6.68
C GLU A 408 -9.86 -38.64 -6.43
N LEU A 409 -10.66 -37.62 -6.76
CA LEU A 409 -10.31 -36.22 -6.52
C LEU A 409 -10.45 -35.90 -5.03
N GLN A 410 -9.31 -35.72 -4.37
CA GLN A 410 -9.25 -35.19 -3.01
C GLN A 410 -10.04 -33.88 -2.91
N ASP A 411 -10.87 -33.78 -1.87
CA ASP A 411 -11.86 -32.72 -1.59
C ASP A 411 -12.92 -32.48 -2.71
N LYS A 412 -12.81 -33.13 -3.87
CA LYS A 412 -13.53 -32.82 -5.12
C LYS A 412 -13.48 -31.32 -5.51
N LEU A 413 -12.42 -30.61 -5.12
CA LEU A 413 -12.23 -29.18 -5.40
C LEU A 413 -11.33 -28.92 -6.63
N LYS A 414 -11.51 -27.73 -7.19
CA LYS A 414 -10.82 -27.20 -8.38
C LYS A 414 -10.21 -25.85 -8.01
N ILE A 415 -8.89 -25.72 -8.09
CA ILE A 415 -8.20 -24.44 -7.84
C ILE A 415 -8.37 -23.55 -9.07
N ILE A 416 -9.04 -22.42 -8.91
CA ILE A 416 -9.23 -21.42 -9.95
C ILE A 416 -8.16 -20.36 -9.83
N LYS A 417 -7.17 -20.42 -10.72
CA LYS A 417 -6.07 -19.46 -10.76
C LYS A 417 -6.58 -18.04 -11.03
N THR A 418 -6.20 -17.12 -10.14
CA THR A 418 -6.50 -15.69 -10.26
C THR A 418 -5.93 -15.14 -11.55
N ARG A 419 -6.80 -14.63 -12.42
CA ARG A 419 -6.42 -14.00 -13.68
C ARG A 419 -5.93 -12.58 -13.46
N THR A 420 -5.14 -12.06 -14.38
CA THR A 420 -4.65 -10.66 -14.36
C THR A 420 -5.65 -9.66 -14.97
N ILE A 421 -6.72 -10.10 -15.65
CA ILE A 421 -7.73 -9.21 -16.22
C ILE A 421 -9.00 -9.29 -15.36
N TRP A 422 -9.37 -8.19 -14.72
CA TRP A 422 -10.50 -8.09 -13.79
C TRP A 422 -11.61 -7.23 -14.38
N LEU A 423 -12.60 -7.90 -14.97
CA LEU A 423 -13.75 -7.27 -15.61
C LEU A 423 -14.89 -6.97 -14.61
N GLU A 424 -15.09 -7.85 -13.63
CA GLU A 424 -16.29 -7.86 -12.76
C GLU A 424 -15.99 -7.51 -11.29
N SER A 425 -14.89 -6.79 -11.03
CA SER A 425 -14.47 -6.38 -9.68
C SER A 425 -14.98 -4.97 -9.30
N GLY A 426 -16.22 -4.65 -9.68
CA GLY A 426 -16.77 -3.29 -9.59
C GLY A 426 -16.19 -2.32 -10.63
N ASN A 427 -16.74 -1.11 -10.67
CA ASN A 427 -16.34 -0.02 -11.59
C ASN A 427 -16.51 1.35 -10.89
N THR A 428 -16.03 2.45 -11.47
CA THR A 428 -16.11 3.77 -10.83
C THR A 428 -17.55 4.25 -10.61
N THR A 429 -18.45 4.00 -11.57
CA THR A 429 -19.88 4.32 -11.44
C THR A 429 -20.53 3.64 -10.23
N GLN A 430 -20.12 2.41 -9.92
CA GLN A 430 -20.56 1.67 -8.74
C GLN A 430 -20.01 2.30 -7.45
N ALA A 431 -18.74 2.73 -7.44
CA ALA A 431 -18.14 3.41 -6.29
C ALA A 431 -18.82 4.76 -5.99
N THR A 432 -19.16 5.55 -7.03
CA THR A 432 -19.92 6.80 -6.86
C THR A 432 -21.33 6.54 -6.30
N LYS A 433 -21.97 5.41 -6.65
CA LYS A 433 -23.25 4.99 -6.06
C LYS A 433 -23.10 4.56 -4.59
N GLU A 434 -22.03 3.84 -4.26
CA GLU A 434 -21.71 3.43 -2.89
C GLU A 434 -21.54 4.66 -1.98
N MET A 435 -20.75 5.66 -2.39
CA MET A 435 -20.61 6.92 -1.64
C MET A 435 -21.93 7.70 -1.55
N LYS A 436 -22.70 7.80 -2.64
CA LYS A 436 -24.01 8.48 -2.64
C LYS A 436 -25.03 7.82 -1.71
N ALA A 437 -25.03 6.50 -1.59
CA ALA A 437 -25.90 5.78 -0.67
C ALA A 437 -25.46 5.95 0.79
N LEU A 438 -24.14 5.90 1.05
CA LEU A 438 -23.57 6.01 2.39
C LEU A 438 -23.76 7.41 3.03
N PHE A 439 -23.80 8.45 2.20
CA PHE A 439 -23.90 9.85 2.60
C PHE A 439 -25.23 10.52 2.17
N ALA A 440 -26.26 9.74 1.85
CA ALA A 440 -27.54 10.23 1.33
C ALA A 440 -28.24 11.29 2.21
N ASP A 441 -28.09 11.17 3.54
CA ASP A 441 -28.71 12.07 4.53
C ASP A 441 -27.88 13.34 4.81
N SER A 442 -26.80 13.59 4.04
CA SER A 442 -25.85 14.69 4.30
C SER A 442 -25.63 15.56 3.06
N ASN A 443 -25.66 16.89 3.27
CA ASN A 443 -25.29 17.89 2.27
C ASN A 443 -23.76 18.03 2.10
N ALA A 444 -23.01 16.92 2.22
CA ALA A 444 -21.56 16.91 2.10
C ALA A 444 -21.15 16.83 0.63
N ASP A 445 -20.14 17.61 0.23
CA ASP A 445 -19.52 17.46 -1.09
C ASP A 445 -18.88 16.06 -1.19
N LEU A 446 -19.45 15.23 -2.07
CA LEU A 446 -19.10 13.82 -2.15
C LEU A 446 -17.76 13.62 -2.86
N PHE A 447 -16.87 12.84 -2.23
CA PHE A 447 -15.60 12.41 -2.80
C PHE A 447 -15.79 11.85 -4.22
N SER A 448 -15.06 12.41 -5.18
CA SER A 448 -15.34 12.27 -6.62
C SER A 448 -14.82 10.97 -7.24
N THR A 449 -13.67 10.48 -6.78
CA THR A 449 -12.90 9.38 -7.38
C THR A 449 -12.79 8.12 -6.49
N PRO A 450 -13.83 7.71 -5.72
CA PRO A 450 -13.74 6.58 -4.81
C PRO A 450 -13.47 5.29 -5.60
N LYS A 451 -12.67 4.39 -5.03
CA LYS A 451 -12.54 3.02 -5.54
C LYS A 451 -13.67 2.15 -4.97
N PRO A 452 -14.27 1.23 -5.76
CA PRO A 452 -15.43 0.45 -5.33
C PRO A 452 -15.05 -0.63 -4.33
N GLU A 453 -15.93 -0.95 -3.39
CA GLU A 453 -15.63 -1.95 -2.36
C GLU A 453 -15.36 -3.35 -2.93
N ALA A 454 -15.99 -3.69 -4.07
CA ALA A 454 -15.78 -4.96 -4.77
C ALA A 454 -14.34 -5.16 -5.28
N LEU A 455 -13.61 -4.08 -5.61
CA LEU A 455 -12.21 -4.15 -6.05
C LEU A 455 -11.31 -4.48 -4.87
N LEU A 456 -11.43 -3.70 -3.80
CA LEU A 456 -10.65 -3.87 -2.58
C LEU A 456 -10.95 -5.23 -1.93
N LYS A 457 -12.21 -5.70 -1.97
CA LYS A 457 -12.58 -7.05 -1.53
C LYS A 457 -11.78 -8.10 -2.28
N ARG A 458 -11.69 -8.02 -3.62
CA ARG A 458 -10.93 -9.00 -4.40
C ARG A 458 -9.45 -9.00 -4.05
N ILE A 459 -8.85 -7.83 -3.82
CA ILE A 459 -7.44 -7.69 -3.41
C ILE A 459 -7.21 -8.29 -2.02
N ILE A 460 -8.09 -7.99 -1.05
CA ILE A 460 -8.00 -8.47 0.33
C ILE A 460 -8.23 -9.99 0.41
N GLU A 461 -9.19 -10.53 -0.36
CA GLU A 461 -9.45 -11.98 -0.47
C GLU A 461 -8.24 -12.78 -0.95
N ILE A 462 -7.58 -12.34 -2.04
CA ILE A 462 -6.44 -13.08 -2.60
C ILE A 462 -5.14 -12.90 -1.80
N SER A 463 -5.12 -11.99 -0.82
CA SER A 463 -3.88 -11.55 -0.17
C SER A 463 -3.82 -11.81 1.34
N THR A 464 -4.95 -11.89 2.05
CA THR A 464 -5.00 -11.83 3.53
C THR A 464 -5.92 -12.89 4.13
N LYS A 465 -5.65 -13.27 5.38
CA LYS A 465 -6.61 -13.98 6.25
C LYS A 465 -7.26 -13.00 7.24
N GLU A 466 -8.21 -13.46 8.05
CA GLU A 466 -8.73 -12.65 9.17
C GLU A 466 -7.61 -12.35 10.18
N GLY A 467 -7.67 -11.19 10.84
CA GLY A 467 -6.67 -10.71 11.80
C GLY A 467 -5.32 -10.24 11.20
N ASP A 468 -5.02 -10.53 9.92
CA ASP A 468 -3.89 -9.92 9.21
C ASP A 468 -4.04 -8.40 9.15
N LEU A 469 -2.91 -7.69 9.07
CA LEU A 469 -2.84 -6.23 9.04
C LEU A 469 -2.79 -5.70 7.61
N VAL A 470 -3.74 -4.85 7.26
CA VAL A 470 -3.82 -4.07 6.01
C VAL A 470 -3.34 -2.65 6.29
N MET A 471 -2.65 -2.02 5.34
CA MET A 471 -2.27 -0.61 5.42
C MET A 471 -2.60 0.10 4.11
N ASP A 472 -3.12 1.32 4.22
CA ASP A 472 -3.32 2.25 3.12
C ASP A 472 -2.87 3.64 3.55
N PHE A 473 -1.88 4.18 2.86
CA PHE A 473 -1.32 5.51 3.13
C PHE A 473 -1.65 6.55 2.04
N PHE A 474 -2.66 6.24 1.22
CA PHE A 474 -3.39 7.18 0.36
C PHE A 474 -4.89 6.91 0.55
N ALA A 475 -5.34 6.91 1.80
CA ALA A 475 -6.61 6.28 2.19
C ALA A 475 -7.85 6.93 1.53
N GLY A 476 -7.78 8.22 1.18
CA GLY A 476 -8.84 8.94 0.46
C GLY A 476 -10.20 8.77 1.12
N SER A 477 -11.22 8.37 0.34
CA SER A 477 -12.56 8.03 0.84
C SER A 477 -12.65 6.82 1.81
N GLY A 478 -11.53 6.20 2.20
CA GLY A 478 -11.47 5.15 3.21
C GLY A 478 -11.87 3.74 2.76
N THR A 479 -12.03 3.48 1.45
CA THR A 479 -12.53 2.19 0.93
C THR A 479 -11.71 1.01 1.46
N THR A 480 -10.38 1.07 1.43
CA THR A 480 -9.50 -0.03 1.86
C THR A 480 -9.71 -0.40 3.34
N CYS A 481 -9.79 0.61 4.21
CA CYS A 481 -10.02 0.44 5.64
C CYS A 481 -11.44 -0.08 5.92
N ALA A 482 -12.45 0.45 5.23
CA ALA A 482 -13.84 0.01 5.33
C ALA A 482 -13.99 -1.48 4.96
N VAL A 483 -13.43 -1.89 3.82
CA VAL A 483 -13.48 -3.28 3.34
C VAL A 483 -12.66 -4.21 4.25
N ALA A 484 -11.47 -3.79 4.69
CA ALA A 484 -10.67 -4.56 5.64
C ALA A 484 -11.46 -4.83 6.94
N HIS A 485 -12.12 -3.81 7.50
CA HIS A 485 -12.95 -3.94 8.69
C HIS A 485 -14.14 -4.89 8.48
N LYS A 486 -14.93 -4.69 7.40
CA LYS A 486 -16.05 -5.57 7.02
C LYS A 486 -15.63 -7.03 6.85
N MET A 487 -14.36 -7.28 6.55
CA MET A 487 -13.75 -8.60 6.36
C MET A 487 -12.95 -9.10 7.58
N ASN A 488 -13.10 -8.53 8.79
CA ASN A 488 -12.37 -8.94 10.00
C ASN A 488 -10.82 -8.86 9.88
N ARG A 489 -10.29 -7.93 9.07
CA ARG A 489 -8.85 -7.60 9.03
C ARG A 489 -8.58 -6.37 9.91
N ARG A 490 -7.37 -6.28 10.47
CA ARG A 490 -6.88 -5.07 11.14
C ARG A 490 -6.43 -4.07 10.08
N TRP A 491 -6.59 -2.77 10.31
CA TRP A 491 -6.21 -1.76 9.32
C TRP A 491 -5.54 -0.51 9.90
N ILE A 492 -4.67 0.10 9.09
CA ILE A 492 -4.09 1.43 9.29
C ILE A 492 -4.38 2.26 8.04
N GLY A 493 -5.09 3.37 8.23
CA GLY A 493 -5.31 4.39 7.21
C GLY A 493 -4.51 5.65 7.53
N ILE A 494 -3.87 6.23 6.51
CA ILE A 494 -3.27 7.57 6.61
C ILE A 494 -3.83 8.43 5.48
N GLU A 495 -4.28 9.63 5.84
CA GLU A 495 -4.73 10.66 4.90
C GLU A 495 -4.25 12.03 5.38
N GLN A 496 -3.77 12.89 4.48
CA GLN A 496 -3.23 14.20 4.83
C GLN A 496 -4.28 15.33 4.70
N MET A 497 -5.29 15.12 3.86
CA MET A 497 -6.21 16.17 3.43
C MET A 497 -7.34 16.42 4.43
N ASP A 498 -7.79 17.68 4.56
CA ASP A 498 -8.84 18.09 5.51
C ASP A 498 -10.16 17.29 5.41
N TYR A 499 -10.51 16.73 4.25
CA TYR A 499 -11.73 15.91 4.09
C TYR A 499 -11.73 14.61 4.93
N VAL A 500 -10.58 14.20 5.50
CA VAL A 500 -10.47 12.99 6.34
C VAL A 500 -11.48 12.97 7.49
N GLU A 501 -11.75 14.14 8.09
CA GLU A 501 -12.70 14.28 9.20
C GLU A 501 -14.15 14.07 8.76
N GLY A 502 -14.57 14.64 7.62
CA GLY A 502 -15.95 14.63 7.15
C GLY A 502 -16.34 13.46 6.24
N ILE A 503 -15.36 12.79 5.62
CA ILE A 503 -15.58 11.70 4.65
C ILE A 503 -15.01 10.38 5.17
N THR A 504 -13.71 10.34 5.42
CA THR A 504 -12.97 9.09 5.70
C THR A 504 -13.33 8.54 7.08
N LYS A 505 -13.30 9.39 8.11
CA LYS A 505 -13.68 9.04 9.49
C LYS A 505 -15.17 8.69 9.58
N GLU A 506 -16.05 9.51 8.98
CA GLU A 506 -17.50 9.29 8.99
C GLU A 506 -17.93 8.00 8.28
N ARG A 507 -17.25 7.63 7.19
CA ARG A 507 -17.42 6.30 6.58
C ARG A 507 -17.10 5.19 7.56
N LEU A 508 -15.97 5.28 8.26
CA LEU A 508 -15.50 4.23 9.17
C LEU A 508 -16.37 4.13 10.43
N ILE A 509 -16.91 5.26 10.91
CA ILE A 509 -17.98 5.33 11.92
C ILE A 509 -19.23 4.57 11.43
N LYS A 510 -19.73 4.86 10.22
CA LYS A 510 -20.89 4.17 9.63
C LYS A 510 -20.66 2.65 9.45
N VAL A 511 -19.45 2.24 9.07
CA VAL A 511 -19.06 0.82 8.95
C VAL A 511 -19.08 0.11 10.30
N ILE A 512 -18.52 0.71 11.35
CA ILE A 512 -18.55 0.18 12.73
C ILE A 512 -19.98 0.11 13.30
N ASN A 513 -20.85 1.03 12.89
CA ASN A 513 -22.28 1.02 13.20
C ASN A 513 -23.07 -0.02 12.37
N GLY A 514 -22.41 -0.76 11.47
CA GLY A 514 -22.99 -1.89 10.77
C GLY A 514 -23.66 -1.58 9.43
N GLU A 515 -23.29 -0.49 8.77
CA GLU A 515 -23.89 -0.12 7.47
C GLU A 515 -23.78 -1.26 6.43
N GLN A 516 -24.87 -1.43 5.66
CA GLN A 516 -25.12 -2.62 4.84
C GLN A 516 -24.91 -2.42 3.32
N GLY A 517 -24.24 -1.33 2.95
CA GLY A 517 -23.83 -1.00 1.59
C GLY A 517 -22.53 -1.68 1.15
N GLY A 518 -22.18 -1.45 -0.12
CA GLY A 518 -21.02 -2.05 -0.77
C GLY A 518 -20.98 -3.57 -0.62
N ILE A 519 -19.92 -4.08 0.00
CA ILE A 519 -19.71 -5.54 0.16
C ILE A 519 -20.35 -6.15 1.41
N SER A 520 -20.97 -5.38 2.32
CA SER A 520 -21.36 -5.87 3.65
C SER A 520 -22.13 -7.19 3.62
N LYS A 521 -23.16 -7.29 2.77
CA LYS A 521 -23.96 -8.52 2.60
C LYS A 521 -23.18 -9.69 1.98
N ALA A 522 -22.22 -9.40 1.11
CA ALA A 522 -21.40 -10.41 0.42
C ALA A 522 -20.28 -11.01 1.28
N VAL A 523 -20.04 -10.46 2.48
CA VAL A 523 -19.09 -10.99 3.48
C VAL A 523 -19.75 -11.29 4.84
N GLY A 524 -21.08 -11.17 4.94
CA GLY A 524 -21.82 -11.40 6.18
C GLY A 524 -21.56 -10.36 7.28
N TRP A 525 -21.22 -9.12 6.92
CA TRP A 525 -20.89 -8.07 7.88
C TRP A 525 -22.07 -7.72 8.79
N ASN A 526 -21.91 -7.99 10.08
CA ASN A 526 -22.82 -7.60 11.15
C ASN A 526 -21.98 -7.24 12.39
N PRO A 527 -22.04 -5.99 12.90
CA PRO A 527 -21.26 -5.59 14.07
C PRO A 527 -21.67 -6.31 15.35
N LEU A 528 -22.88 -6.90 15.39
CA LEU A 528 -23.40 -7.64 16.55
C LEU A 528 -23.11 -9.14 16.49
N SER A 529 -22.53 -9.67 15.40
CA SER A 529 -22.14 -11.08 15.33
C SER A 529 -20.85 -11.32 16.12
N PRO A 530 -20.85 -12.22 17.13
CA PRO A 530 -19.61 -12.85 17.59
C PRO A 530 -18.91 -13.53 16.39
N SER A 531 -17.58 -13.63 16.43
CA SER A 531 -16.87 -14.48 15.47
C SER A 531 -17.34 -15.92 15.62
N LEU A 532 -17.87 -16.51 14.54
CA LEU A 532 -18.18 -17.93 14.44
C LEU A 532 -16.89 -18.75 14.40
N ALA A 533 -16.28 -18.89 15.58
CA ALA A 533 -15.05 -19.62 15.85
C ALA A 533 -15.29 -20.91 16.68
N GLU A 534 -16.53 -21.39 16.70
CA GLU A 534 -16.89 -22.73 17.17
C GLU A 534 -17.59 -23.51 16.04
N GLY A 535 -17.23 -24.79 15.92
CA GLY A 535 -17.48 -25.58 14.70
C GLY A 535 -18.87 -26.20 14.65
N ASP A 536 -19.71 -25.73 13.73
CA ASP A 536 -21.05 -26.26 13.52
C ASP A 536 -21.00 -27.69 12.92
N LYS A 537 -21.63 -28.64 13.62
CA LYS A 537 -21.63 -30.07 13.28
C LYS A 537 -23.06 -30.62 13.25
N GLY A 538 -23.61 -30.64 12.03
CA GLY A 538 -24.82 -31.41 11.69
C GLY A 538 -26.13 -30.65 11.91
N GLY A 539 -26.87 -30.43 10.82
CA GLY A 539 -28.29 -30.03 10.90
C GLY A 539 -29.20 -31.25 10.95
N TRP A 540 -30.53 -31.03 10.86
CA TRP A 540 -31.51 -31.86 10.14
C TRP A 540 -32.86 -31.08 10.04
N LEU A 541 -33.81 -31.61 9.25
CA LEU A 541 -35.16 -31.10 8.91
C LEU A 541 -36.04 -30.61 10.10
N SER A 542 -37.11 -29.79 9.95
CA SER A 542 -37.68 -29.03 8.80
C SER A 542 -38.40 -27.73 9.30
N SER A 543 -39.54 -27.15 8.84
CA SER A 543 -40.79 -27.58 8.16
C SER A 543 -41.54 -26.37 7.50
N GLN A 544 -42.77 -26.59 6.99
CA GLN A 544 -43.76 -25.56 6.59
C GLN A 544 -44.43 -24.93 7.86
N SER A 545 -45.26 -23.86 7.88
CA SER A 545 -46.12 -23.20 6.87
C SER A 545 -46.65 -21.80 7.31
N LYS A 546 -47.02 -20.95 6.34
CA LYS A 546 -48.11 -19.91 6.30
C LYS A 546 -48.31 -18.85 7.43
N ASP A 547 -48.44 -17.61 6.97
CA ASP A 547 -49.49 -16.59 7.24
C ASP A 547 -50.35 -16.67 8.52
N GLU A 548 -50.29 -15.66 9.39
CA GLU A 548 -51.40 -14.70 9.65
C GLU A 548 -50.92 -13.50 10.52
N ALA A 549 -51.83 -12.59 10.94
CA ALA A 549 -51.45 -11.23 11.34
C ALA A 549 -52.03 -10.68 12.68
N SER A 550 -51.25 -9.75 13.24
CA SER A 550 -51.65 -8.58 14.07
C SER A 550 -51.71 -8.68 15.61
N LYS A 551 -51.41 -7.50 16.21
CA LYS A 551 -51.61 -7.04 17.61
C LYS A 551 -50.64 -7.54 18.70
N LYS A 552 -50.03 -6.54 19.38
CA LYS A 552 -50.00 -6.26 20.83
C LYS A 552 -49.95 -7.45 21.82
N ASP A 553 -49.22 -7.40 22.93
CA ASP A 553 -48.90 -6.25 23.79
C ASP A 553 -47.43 -6.22 24.28
N ALA A 554 -47.10 -5.28 25.18
CA ALA A 554 -45.78 -5.17 25.81
C ALA A 554 -45.76 -5.79 27.21
N ASP A 555 -44.72 -6.56 27.52
CA ASP A 555 -44.21 -6.73 28.88
C ASP A 555 -42.67 -6.86 28.86
N SER A 556 -42.06 -6.73 30.04
CA SER A 556 -40.66 -6.41 30.25
C SER A 556 -39.86 -7.57 30.84
N THR A 557 -38.91 -8.11 30.06
CA THR A 557 -37.63 -8.67 30.56
C THR A 557 -36.64 -8.78 29.41
N HIS A 558 -35.65 -7.88 29.34
CA HIS A 558 -34.47 -8.13 28.52
C HIS A 558 -33.58 -9.16 29.22
N PRO A 559 -33.14 -10.24 28.55
CA PRO A 559 -31.98 -11.00 29.01
C PRO A 559 -30.76 -10.06 29.02
N LEU A 560 -30.04 -10.01 30.15
CA LEU A 560 -28.80 -9.26 30.22
C LEU A 560 -27.79 -9.87 29.23
N ALA A 561 -27.33 -9.05 28.28
CA ALA A 561 -26.23 -9.43 27.40
C ALA A 561 -24.97 -9.71 28.26
N PRO A 562 -24.13 -10.69 27.91
CA PRO A 562 -22.90 -10.96 28.65
C PRO A 562 -22.02 -9.71 28.63
N SER A 563 -21.60 -9.27 29.81
CA SER A 563 -20.66 -8.16 29.96
C SER A 563 -19.36 -8.46 29.21
N ALA A 564 -18.87 -7.50 28.43
CA ALA A 564 -17.55 -7.58 27.84
C ALA A 564 -16.51 -7.81 28.94
N ARG A 565 -15.55 -8.71 28.71
CA ARG A 565 -14.42 -8.90 29.63
C ARG A 565 -13.61 -7.62 29.68
N GLU A 566 -13.30 -7.15 30.88
CA GLU A 566 -12.43 -5.99 31.07
C GLU A 566 -11.09 -6.22 30.36
N GLY A 567 -10.66 -5.24 29.57
CA GLY A 567 -9.39 -5.30 28.85
C GLY A 567 -9.42 -5.94 27.45
N GLU A 568 -10.56 -6.29 26.86
CA GLU A 568 -10.63 -6.54 25.41
C GLU A 568 -11.04 -5.26 24.66
N LEU A 569 -10.21 -4.85 23.68
CA LEU A 569 -10.55 -3.78 22.75
C LEU A 569 -11.81 -4.17 21.95
N PRO A 570 -12.81 -3.29 21.80
CA PRO A 570 -13.98 -3.61 20.99
C PRO A 570 -13.55 -3.90 19.56
N LYS A 571 -13.92 -5.07 19.03
CA LYS A 571 -13.62 -5.50 17.65
C LYS A 571 -14.06 -4.44 16.61
N ASN A 572 -15.12 -3.70 16.92
CA ASN A 572 -15.68 -2.61 16.13
C ASN A 572 -15.23 -1.24 16.69
N ALA A 573 -13.92 -1.03 16.78
CA ALA A 573 -13.34 0.26 17.17
C ALA A 573 -12.09 0.62 16.36
N PHE A 574 -11.77 1.92 16.35
CA PHE A 574 -10.49 2.46 15.88
C PHE A 574 -10.09 3.69 16.71
N ILE A 575 -8.81 4.04 16.66
CA ILE A 575 -8.31 5.31 17.18
C ILE A 575 -8.10 6.25 15.99
N TYR A 576 -8.67 7.44 16.07
CA TYR A 576 -8.26 8.57 15.25
C TYR A 576 -7.22 9.41 16.00
N CYS A 577 -6.21 9.93 15.30
CA CYS A 577 -5.26 10.91 15.82
C CYS A 577 -4.63 11.70 14.67
N GLU A 578 -3.99 12.83 14.99
CA GLU A 578 -3.36 13.71 13.99
C GLU A 578 -1.87 13.88 14.31
N LEU A 579 -1.02 14.03 13.28
CA LEU A 579 0.34 14.55 13.48
C LEU A 579 0.24 15.97 14.06
N MET A 580 0.86 16.23 15.21
CA MET A 580 0.82 17.51 15.93
C MET A 580 1.47 18.63 15.10
N PRO A 581 0.68 19.55 14.51
CA PRO A 581 1.19 20.52 13.55
C PRO A 581 1.84 21.69 14.27
N LEU A 582 2.94 22.17 13.69
CA LEU A 582 3.71 23.30 14.17
C LEU A 582 3.75 24.35 13.04
N ASN A 583 4.81 24.41 12.22
CA ASN A 583 4.82 25.29 11.06
C ASN A 583 3.80 24.89 9.98
N ALA A 584 3.31 23.63 9.96
CA ALA A 584 2.22 23.22 9.07
C ALA A 584 0.93 23.99 9.35
N LEU A 585 0.60 24.25 10.63
CA LEU A 585 -0.56 25.06 11.03
C LEU A 585 -0.43 26.51 10.54
N TYR A 586 0.79 27.07 10.61
CA TYR A 586 1.05 28.42 10.14
C TYR A 586 1.02 28.53 8.61
N LYS A 587 1.58 27.56 7.89
CA LYS A 587 1.49 27.45 6.42
C LYS A 587 0.04 27.37 5.95
N ASP A 588 -0.77 26.53 6.60
CA ASP A 588 -2.20 26.38 6.37
C ASP A 588 -3.01 27.67 6.67
N LYS A 589 -2.70 28.38 7.77
CA LYS A 589 -3.25 29.73 8.06
C LYS A 589 -2.89 30.75 6.97
N ILE A 590 -1.63 30.82 6.55
CA ILE A 590 -1.12 31.77 5.54
C ILE A 590 -1.80 31.54 4.19
N THR A 591 -1.91 30.29 3.74
CA THR A 591 -2.61 29.95 2.50
C THR A 591 -4.08 30.38 2.56
N LYS A 592 -4.78 30.09 3.66
CA LYS A 592 -6.20 30.43 3.87
C LYS A 592 -6.51 31.93 3.99
N SER A 593 -5.58 32.77 4.47
CA SER A 593 -5.91 34.16 4.85
C SER A 593 -6.46 34.98 3.68
N SER A 594 -7.56 35.70 3.91
CA SER A 594 -8.27 36.44 2.86
C SER A 594 -7.89 37.92 2.78
N SER A 595 -7.23 38.44 3.83
CA SER A 595 -6.94 39.86 4.00
C SER A 595 -5.55 40.12 4.60
N GLU A 596 -5.01 41.32 4.35
CA GLU A 596 -3.79 41.83 4.99
C GLU A 596 -3.92 41.85 6.53
N GLY A 597 -5.13 42.05 7.07
CA GLY A 597 -5.38 42.06 8.52
C GLY A 597 -5.23 40.68 9.15
N GLU A 598 -5.73 39.62 8.51
CA GLU A 598 -5.48 38.24 8.94
C GLU A 598 -4.00 37.89 8.82
N LEU A 599 -3.33 38.29 7.74
CA LEU A 599 -1.91 38.03 7.54
C LEU A 599 -1.03 38.75 8.59
N ALA A 600 -1.41 39.96 8.98
CA ALA A 600 -0.77 40.70 10.07
C ALA A 600 -1.02 40.06 11.46
N GLN A 601 -2.20 39.47 11.71
CA GLN A 601 -2.44 38.68 12.93
C GLN A 601 -1.54 37.43 12.96
N ILE A 602 -1.46 36.70 11.85
CA ILE A 602 -0.57 35.54 11.70
C ILE A 602 0.88 35.96 11.97
N TYR A 603 1.37 37.05 11.36
CA TYR A 603 2.71 37.57 11.60
C TYR A 603 3.01 37.85 13.09
N ASN A 604 2.09 38.47 13.82
CA ASN A 604 2.27 38.72 15.25
C ASN A 604 2.33 37.40 16.08
N GLU A 605 1.65 36.33 15.65
CA GLU A 605 1.89 34.99 16.19
C GLU A 605 3.28 34.46 15.79
N LEU A 606 3.70 34.60 14.53
CA LEU A 606 5.00 34.11 14.05
C LEU A 606 6.18 34.69 14.86
N GLN A 607 6.14 36.00 15.16
CA GLN A 607 7.17 36.68 15.97
C GLN A 607 7.42 36.05 17.35
N THR A 608 6.42 35.34 17.89
CA THR A 608 6.39 34.89 19.29
C THR A 608 6.29 33.38 19.46
N LYS A 609 5.95 32.62 18.40
CA LYS A 609 5.62 31.18 18.50
C LYS A 609 6.14 30.29 17.36
N ALA A 610 6.60 30.83 16.23
CA ALA A 610 6.95 30.03 15.07
C ALA A 610 8.45 29.74 14.96
N PHE A 611 8.78 28.60 14.35
CA PHE A 611 10.16 28.16 14.15
C PHE A 611 10.62 28.60 12.77
N ILE A 612 11.29 29.75 12.74
CA ILE A 612 11.72 30.44 11.51
C ILE A 612 12.96 29.74 10.94
N ASP A 613 13.08 29.67 9.61
CA ASP A 613 14.33 29.28 8.95
C ASP A 613 15.49 30.17 9.43
N TYR A 614 16.53 29.55 9.99
CA TYR A 614 17.67 30.23 10.61
C TYR A 614 18.44 31.18 9.67
N ARG A 615 18.19 31.10 8.36
CA ARG A 615 18.77 31.95 7.31
C ARG A 615 18.05 33.29 7.16
N VAL A 616 16.94 33.53 7.87
CA VAL A 616 16.03 34.67 7.64
C VAL A 616 15.80 35.50 8.91
N ASP A 617 16.17 36.79 8.87
CA ASP A 617 15.76 37.76 9.90
C ASP A 617 14.41 38.39 9.55
N ILE A 618 13.35 37.80 10.11
CA ILE A 618 11.97 38.31 10.03
C ILE A 618 11.84 39.75 10.55
N LYS A 619 12.65 40.18 11.52
CA LYS A 619 12.52 41.50 12.16
C LYS A 619 13.16 42.62 11.34
N GLU A 620 14.12 42.33 10.47
CA GLU A 620 14.60 43.28 9.47
C GLU A 620 13.74 43.24 8.20
N MET A 621 13.41 42.05 7.70
CA MET A 621 12.57 41.89 6.49
C MET A 621 11.21 42.60 6.59
N LEU A 622 10.64 42.68 7.80
CA LEU A 622 9.32 43.29 8.04
C LEU A 622 9.39 44.71 8.61
N LYS A 623 10.57 45.34 8.53
CA LYS A 623 10.73 46.81 8.50
C LYS A 623 10.94 47.32 7.07
N ASP A 624 11.08 46.41 6.10
CA ASP A 624 11.32 46.77 4.72
C ASP A 624 10.04 47.33 4.07
N ARG A 625 10.17 48.54 3.55
CA ARG A 625 9.08 49.22 2.83
C ARG A 625 8.74 48.52 1.53
N ASP A 626 9.70 47.84 0.92
CA ASP A 626 9.48 47.07 -0.29
C ASP A 626 8.60 45.84 0.02
N PHE A 627 8.73 45.24 1.22
CA PHE A 627 7.81 44.19 1.68
C PHE A 627 6.41 44.72 2.02
N GLU A 628 6.30 45.86 2.74
CA GLU A 628 5.00 46.47 3.04
C GLU A 628 4.19 46.77 1.75
N ALA A 629 4.88 47.17 0.69
CA ALA A 629 4.31 47.49 -0.62
C ALA A 629 3.91 46.27 -1.47
N LEU A 630 4.30 45.05 -1.10
CA LEU A 630 3.99 43.85 -1.88
C LEU A 630 2.47 43.53 -1.91
N PRO A 631 1.96 42.95 -3.01
CA PRO A 631 0.67 42.28 -3.04
C PRO A 631 0.53 41.17 -1.98
N LEU A 632 -0.68 40.97 -1.47
CA LEU A 632 -1.01 39.94 -0.49
C LEU A 632 -0.54 38.53 -0.90
N ALA A 633 -0.59 38.20 -2.18
CA ALA A 633 -0.13 36.92 -2.72
C ALA A 633 1.38 36.70 -2.52
N ASP A 634 2.19 37.73 -2.79
CA ASP A 634 3.65 37.66 -2.70
C ASP A 634 4.09 37.68 -1.23
N LYS A 635 3.43 38.49 -0.39
CA LYS A 635 3.58 38.45 1.07
C LYS A 635 3.30 37.06 1.65
N LYS A 636 2.23 36.39 1.20
CA LYS A 636 1.94 34.99 1.58
C LYS A 636 3.05 34.04 1.16
N GLN A 637 3.53 34.10 -0.08
CA GLN A 637 4.59 33.22 -0.58
C GLN A 637 5.87 33.37 0.26
N ILE A 638 6.27 34.60 0.57
CA ILE A 638 7.43 34.87 1.44
C ILE A 638 7.17 34.32 2.85
N LEU A 639 6.04 34.67 3.49
CA LEU A 639 5.72 34.20 4.84
C LEU A 639 5.56 32.67 4.94
N TYR A 640 5.22 31.99 3.84
CA TYR A 640 5.21 30.52 3.76
C TYR A 640 6.64 29.95 3.65
N ALA A 641 7.49 30.55 2.81
CA ALA A 641 8.83 30.06 2.50
C ALA A 641 9.82 30.17 3.67
N ILE A 642 9.65 31.16 4.54
CA ILE A 642 10.53 31.42 5.71
C ILE A 642 10.24 30.53 6.93
N LEU A 643 9.21 29.69 6.86
CA LEU A 643 8.86 28.75 7.93
C LEU A 643 9.58 27.43 7.73
N ASP A 644 10.47 27.06 8.65
CA ASP A 644 11.27 25.83 8.57
C ASP A 644 10.38 24.62 8.27
N SER A 645 10.74 23.88 7.22
CA SER A 645 9.99 22.74 6.73
C SER A 645 10.21 21.46 7.53
N ASN A 646 11.25 21.39 8.34
CA ASN A 646 11.53 20.27 9.23
C ASN A 646 10.69 20.38 10.52
N MET A 647 10.44 21.62 10.94
CA MET A 647 9.55 22.00 12.05
C MET A 647 8.07 22.16 11.63
N ASP A 648 7.63 21.50 10.56
CA ASP A 648 6.21 21.44 10.17
C ASP A 648 5.33 20.75 11.23
N TYR A 649 5.89 19.78 11.94
CA TYR A 649 5.24 19.00 13.00
C TYR A 649 6.19 18.87 14.19
N VAL A 650 5.66 18.89 15.41
CA VAL A 650 6.45 18.74 16.64
C VAL A 650 7.12 17.35 16.67
N ALA A 651 8.42 17.26 16.95
CA ALA A 651 9.09 15.98 17.14
C ALA A 651 8.75 15.38 18.51
N TYR A 652 8.57 14.06 18.59
CA TYR A 652 8.21 13.39 19.87
C TYR A 652 9.30 13.54 20.94
N SER A 653 10.57 13.65 20.55
CA SER A 653 11.68 13.97 21.48
C SER A 653 11.49 15.28 22.24
N ASP A 654 10.76 16.23 21.63
CA ASP A 654 10.70 17.61 22.05
C ASP A 654 9.33 17.95 22.70
N ILE A 655 8.44 16.95 22.81
CA ILE A 655 7.05 17.07 23.32
C ILE A 655 6.95 17.54 24.79
N GLN A 656 8.07 17.54 25.52
CA GLN A 656 8.16 18.02 26.91
C GLN A 656 8.69 19.46 27.02
N ASP A 657 9.12 20.08 25.90
CA ASP A 657 9.52 21.49 25.93
C ASP A 657 8.30 22.38 26.18
N SER A 658 8.41 23.17 27.24
CA SER A 658 7.52 24.28 27.60
C SER A 658 7.13 25.19 26.43
N ASN A 659 7.99 25.38 25.42
CA ASN A 659 7.70 26.22 24.26
C ASN A 659 6.50 25.74 23.44
N PHE A 660 6.20 24.43 23.43
CA PHE A 660 5.06 23.86 22.70
C PHE A 660 3.76 23.81 23.52
N CYS A 661 3.81 24.08 24.83
CA CYS A 661 2.65 24.07 25.74
C CYS A 661 1.77 22.79 25.70
N VAL A 662 2.36 21.62 25.37
CA VAL A 662 1.58 20.37 25.21
C VAL A 662 1.02 19.85 26.53
N ASP A 663 -0.29 19.61 26.59
CA ASP A 663 -0.98 19.09 27.76
C ASP A 663 -0.43 17.73 28.25
N LYS A 664 -0.42 17.53 29.57
CA LYS A 664 0.11 16.32 30.21
C LYS A 664 -0.57 15.03 29.73
N GLU A 665 -1.88 15.09 29.48
CA GLU A 665 -2.65 13.97 28.95
C GLU A 665 -2.17 13.62 27.53
N VAL A 666 -2.01 14.61 26.63
CA VAL A 666 -1.46 14.40 25.28
C VAL A 666 -0.03 13.85 25.36
N GLN A 667 0.81 14.33 26.29
CA GLN A 667 2.14 13.77 26.55
C GLN A 667 2.08 12.30 27.05
N GLU A 668 1.08 11.92 27.84
CA GLU A 668 0.88 10.52 28.27
C GLU A 668 0.30 9.62 27.17
N LEU A 669 -0.61 10.12 26.32
CA LEU A 669 -1.12 9.38 25.16
C LEU A 669 -0.01 9.15 24.12
N ASN A 670 0.87 10.13 23.90
CA ASN A 670 2.08 9.92 23.11
C ASN A 670 2.98 8.86 23.75
N ARG A 671 3.29 8.97 25.06
CA ARG A 671 4.08 7.94 25.76
C ARG A 671 3.41 6.55 25.73
N ALA A 672 2.09 6.45 25.73
CA ALA A 672 1.35 5.21 25.54
C ALA A 672 1.54 4.65 24.11
N PHE A 673 1.46 5.50 23.08
CA PHE A 673 1.72 5.15 21.68
C PHE A 673 3.18 4.69 21.46
N TYR A 674 4.17 5.41 22.01
CA TYR A 674 5.59 5.18 21.76
C TYR A 674 6.25 4.13 22.66
N LYS A 675 5.78 3.92 23.90
CA LYS A 675 6.17 2.73 24.70
C LYS A 675 5.69 1.41 24.07
N GLY A 676 4.94 1.49 22.97
CA GLY A 676 4.88 0.48 21.92
C GLY A 676 6.23 -0.09 21.46
N GLY A 677 7.35 0.64 21.58
CA GLY A 677 8.67 0.21 21.10
C GLY A 677 9.88 0.50 22.00
N GLU A 678 9.74 1.14 23.17
CA GLU A 678 10.86 1.61 24.01
C GLU A 678 11.50 0.53 24.92
N ASN A 679 11.04 -0.72 24.92
CA ASN A 679 11.71 -1.82 25.63
C ASN A 679 12.71 -2.54 24.70
N GLY A 680 14.00 -2.20 24.82
CA GLY A 680 15.14 -2.84 24.16
C GLY A 680 15.96 -1.86 23.34
#